data_AF-A0A938F877-F1
#
_entry.id   AF-A0A938F877-F1
#
_cell.length_a   1.000
_cell.length_b   1.000
_cell.length_c   1.000
_cell.angle_alpha   90.00
_cell.angle_beta   90.00
_cell.angle_gamma   90.00
#
_symmetry.space_group_name_H-M   'P 1'
#
loop_
_entity.id
_entity.type
_entity.pdbx_description
1 polymer ?
#
loop_
_entity_poly.entity_id
_entity_poly.type
_entity_poly.pdbx_seq_one_letter_code
_entity_poly.pdbx_strand_id
1 'polypeptide(L)'
;MLIKIAIDGPSGSGKSSTAKGLARRGGWQYLDTGALYRMVTLLAMRGSHEGTDQLFANLDQHLFSVSTDPEEQKFVIDGVDSTSSIRDESVTARVSEVAANALVRKFLFGLQRHLIDKATRGIVVEGRDICSVVMPEADLKVYLEADISARASRRSTEMGLESRSVTALNLSERDQKDSSRAISPLTVASDCVVVDSSDMNLEETINHIWDLLREAGVLGLPRVAVVGRPNVGKSSLINRLTGRADAITEDRPGITRDVVEHLASWNSRDFILVDTGGWDRSATGIDQYIAERAIGAIKDCDLVLFVVDAQTGALTEDEEMIALIRKFGKEVFLVANKVDNEGDESNAYALWNLGLGEPHFISALHGRGSGDLLDTLVGILPEIGKGKVRDDMDCLAILGKPNVGKSSLLNALVGSDRALVDSTAGTTRDPIDEIVNLDGREVRLIDTAGIRRRSHQDEGADYFSILRTEKALDRADLGLLLIDASNVITEQDLRLISMIEESGKAIVIVMNKWDLVDEERRLQLERESERAFEQVLWAERINLSAKTGWHKDRLAPAIERALNSWKLRVPTGRLNAFIGSIVAENPLPVRGGKQAKIQYCVQAAISPPTFILFATGFIEASYRRFIERRLREEFGFQGSPIRISIRVRESERGQ
;
A
#
# COMPACT_ATOMS: atom_id res chain seq x y z
N MET A 1 -4.24 8.72 -2.33
CA MET A 1 -4.15 8.70 -3.79
C MET A 1 -5.56 8.72 -4.34
N LEU A 2 -5.82 9.39 -5.46
CA LEU A 2 -7.13 9.48 -6.08
C LEU A 2 -7.24 8.32 -7.08
N ILE A 3 -8.06 7.31 -6.80
CA ILE A 3 -8.16 6.10 -7.63
C ILE A 3 -8.83 6.43 -8.97
N LYS A 4 -8.19 6.05 -10.08
CA LYS A 4 -8.61 6.29 -11.47
C LYS A 4 -8.78 4.95 -12.19
N ILE A 5 -9.99 4.66 -12.66
CA ILE A 5 -10.30 3.40 -13.36
C ILE A 5 -10.79 3.71 -14.77
N ALA A 6 -10.12 3.13 -15.76
CA ALA A 6 -10.50 3.22 -17.16
C ALA A 6 -11.23 1.93 -17.59
N ILE A 7 -12.41 2.06 -18.19
CA ILE A 7 -13.15 0.91 -18.73
C ILE A 7 -13.49 1.17 -20.20
N ASP A 8 -12.88 0.39 -21.08
CA ASP A 8 -13.23 0.35 -22.50
C ASP A 8 -14.03 -0.92 -22.84
N GLY A 9 -14.73 -0.90 -23.97
CA GLY A 9 -15.39 -2.08 -24.50
C GLY A 9 -16.36 -1.78 -25.64
N PRO A 10 -16.80 -2.81 -26.39
CA PRO A 10 -17.74 -2.63 -27.48
C PRO A 10 -19.13 -2.19 -26.99
N SER A 11 -20.00 -1.83 -27.92
CA SER A 11 -21.38 -1.45 -27.56
C SER A 11 -22.12 -2.66 -26.97
N GLY A 12 -22.90 -2.45 -25.91
CA GLY A 12 -23.69 -3.50 -25.26
C GLY A 12 -22.91 -4.45 -24.35
N SER A 13 -21.59 -4.25 -24.15
CA SER A 13 -20.80 -5.10 -23.22
C SER A 13 -21.17 -4.95 -21.75
N GLY A 14 -21.95 -3.91 -21.39
CA GLY A 14 -22.32 -3.61 -20.00
C GLY A 14 -21.43 -2.57 -19.33
N LYS A 15 -20.45 -1.99 -20.05
CA LYS A 15 -19.45 -1.07 -19.50
C LYS A 15 -20.03 0.11 -18.69
N SER A 16 -21.08 0.77 -19.18
CA SER A 16 -21.67 1.92 -18.48
C SER A 16 -22.31 1.51 -17.15
N SER A 17 -23.02 0.38 -17.12
CA SER A 17 -23.64 -0.15 -15.91
C SER A 17 -22.59 -0.61 -14.90
N THR A 18 -21.56 -1.32 -15.36
CA THR A 18 -20.44 -1.79 -14.54
C THR A 18 -19.64 -0.62 -13.97
N ALA A 19 -19.26 0.34 -14.80
CA ALA A 19 -18.51 1.53 -14.39
C ALA A 19 -19.27 2.36 -13.35
N LYS A 20 -20.58 2.55 -13.57
CA LYS A 20 -21.46 3.23 -12.61
C LYS A 20 -21.57 2.46 -11.29
N GLY A 21 -21.70 1.14 -11.36
CA GLY A 21 -21.75 0.27 -10.17
C GLY A 21 -20.46 0.30 -9.35
N LEU A 22 -19.30 0.27 -10.00
CA LEU A 22 -17.99 0.42 -9.35
C LEU A 22 -17.84 1.79 -8.69
N ALA A 23 -18.25 2.86 -9.39
CA ALA A 23 -18.21 4.20 -8.83
C ALA A 23 -19.07 4.33 -7.57
N ARG A 24 -20.28 3.75 -7.58
CA ARG A 24 -21.17 3.68 -6.41
C ARG A 24 -20.53 2.93 -5.24
N ARG A 25 -19.99 1.74 -5.51
CA ARG A 25 -19.34 0.89 -4.50
C ARG A 25 -18.16 1.58 -3.83
N GLY A 26 -17.35 2.30 -4.60
CA GLY A 26 -16.18 3.03 -4.08
C GLY A 26 -16.45 4.42 -3.55
N GLY A 27 -17.68 4.95 -3.68
CA GLY A 27 -17.96 6.36 -3.38
C GLY A 27 -17.20 7.32 -4.30
N TRP A 28 -16.94 6.89 -5.53
CA TRP A 28 -16.18 7.60 -6.54
C TRP A 28 -17.08 8.35 -7.53
N GLN A 29 -16.46 9.24 -8.28
CA GLN A 29 -17.11 9.93 -9.40
C GLN A 29 -17.19 9.00 -10.63
N TYR A 30 -18.12 9.30 -11.53
CA TYR A 30 -18.40 8.53 -12.73
C TYR A 30 -18.48 9.44 -13.96
N LEU A 31 -17.82 9.04 -15.05
CA LEU A 31 -17.84 9.77 -16.32
C LEU A 31 -18.23 8.85 -17.49
N ASP A 32 -19.44 9.06 -18.03
CA ASP A 32 -19.91 8.51 -19.31
C ASP A 32 -19.35 9.37 -20.46
N THR A 33 -18.27 8.91 -21.09
CA THR A 33 -17.69 9.68 -22.20
C THR A 33 -18.56 9.64 -23.46
N GLY A 34 -19.37 8.60 -23.64
CA GLY A 34 -20.33 8.49 -24.74
C GLY A 34 -21.39 9.58 -24.69
N ALA A 35 -21.80 10.01 -23.49
CA ALA A 35 -22.72 11.13 -23.30
C ALA A 35 -22.14 12.45 -23.83
N LEU A 36 -20.83 12.67 -23.69
CA LEU A 36 -20.17 13.87 -24.20
C LEU A 36 -20.21 13.94 -25.74
N TYR A 37 -19.97 12.80 -26.41
CA TYR A 37 -20.13 12.72 -27.86
C TYR A 37 -21.59 12.97 -28.28
N ARG A 38 -22.56 12.50 -27.50
CA ARG A 38 -23.99 12.77 -27.74
C ARG A 38 -24.37 14.22 -27.49
N MET A 39 -23.73 14.92 -26.54
CA MET A 39 -23.91 16.37 -26.36
C MET A 39 -23.48 17.14 -27.60
N VAL A 40 -22.29 16.85 -28.14
CA VAL A 40 -21.79 17.49 -29.37
C VAL A 40 -22.69 17.14 -30.56
N THR A 41 -23.17 15.90 -30.64
CA THR A 41 -24.10 15.47 -31.70
C THR A 41 -25.42 16.23 -31.62
N LEU A 42 -25.99 16.38 -30.43
CA LEU A 42 -27.21 17.15 -30.22
C LEU A 42 -27.02 18.63 -30.58
N LEU A 43 -25.88 19.22 -30.23
CA LEU A 43 -25.53 20.58 -30.62
C LEU A 43 -25.45 20.72 -32.16
N ALA A 44 -24.81 19.77 -32.83
CA ALA A 44 -24.74 19.72 -34.28
C ALA A 44 -26.10 19.55 -34.97
N MET A 45 -27.04 18.86 -34.31
CA MET A 45 -28.42 18.73 -34.80
C MET A 45 -29.26 19.99 -34.57
N ARG A 46 -28.94 20.80 -33.55
CA ARG A 46 -29.63 22.06 -33.23
C ARG A 46 -29.16 23.24 -34.10
N GLY A 47 -27.91 23.22 -34.57
CA GLY A 47 -27.34 24.28 -35.41
C GLY A 47 -27.93 24.28 -36.82
N SER A 48 -28.67 25.34 -37.16
CA SER A 48 -29.41 25.45 -38.43
C SER A 48 -28.77 26.35 -39.51
N HIS A 49 -27.61 26.98 -39.27
CA HIS A 49 -27.07 27.97 -40.23
C HIS A 49 -25.55 27.99 -40.46
N GLU A 50 -24.73 27.33 -39.63
CA GLU A 50 -23.29 27.18 -39.87
C GLU A 50 -22.99 25.72 -40.25
N GLY A 51 -22.17 25.50 -41.28
CA GLY A 51 -21.80 24.15 -41.71
C GLY A 51 -21.19 23.35 -40.56
N THR A 52 -21.40 22.03 -40.55
CA THR A 52 -21.00 21.14 -39.44
C THR A 52 -19.51 21.24 -39.10
N ASP A 53 -18.65 21.47 -40.09
CA ASP A 53 -17.21 21.66 -39.89
C ASP A 53 -16.86 22.96 -39.15
N GLN A 54 -17.61 24.04 -39.39
CA GLN A 54 -17.41 25.33 -38.73
C GLN A 54 -17.87 25.27 -37.28
N LEU A 55 -18.97 24.56 -37.00
CA LEU A 55 -19.39 24.27 -35.63
C LEU A 55 -18.31 23.48 -34.87
N PHE A 56 -17.76 22.43 -35.48
CA PHE A 56 -16.73 21.61 -34.84
C PHE A 56 -15.43 22.36 -34.58
N ALA A 57 -15.10 23.35 -35.40
CA ALA A 57 -13.96 24.24 -35.17
C ALA A 57 -14.16 25.21 -33.99
N ASN A 58 -15.41 25.50 -33.63
CA ASN A 58 -15.79 26.50 -32.62
C ASN A 58 -16.44 25.89 -31.35
N LEU A 59 -16.22 24.59 -31.09
CA LEU A 59 -16.79 23.92 -29.91
C LEU A 59 -16.36 24.53 -28.58
N ASP A 60 -15.20 25.18 -28.54
CA ASP A 60 -14.68 25.90 -27.39
C ASP A 60 -15.49 27.16 -27.02
N GLN A 61 -16.33 27.67 -27.93
CA GLN A 61 -17.23 28.80 -27.67
C GLN A 61 -18.50 28.41 -26.91
N HIS A 62 -18.80 27.11 -26.84
CA HIS A 62 -19.97 26.59 -26.13
C HIS A 62 -19.64 26.19 -24.70
N LEU A 63 -20.59 26.40 -23.78
CA LEU A 63 -20.43 26.06 -22.38
C LEU A 63 -20.96 24.65 -22.11
N PHE A 64 -20.03 23.70 -21.91
CA PHE A 64 -20.35 22.33 -21.48
C PHE A 64 -20.19 22.19 -19.96
N SER A 65 -21.25 21.75 -19.28
CA SER A 65 -21.21 21.40 -17.86
C SER A 65 -21.74 19.98 -17.63
N VAL A 66 -20.97 19.20 -16.87
CA VAL A 66 -21.19 17.77 -16.66
C VAL A 66 -21.05 17.46 -15.19
N SER A 67 -22.09 16.88 -14.59
CA SER A 67 -22.00 16.27 -13.26
C SER A 67 -21.36 14.90 -13.38
N THR A 68 -20.35 14.65 -12.54
CA THR A 68 -19.67 13.35 -12.41
C THR A 68 -20.16 12.57 -11.20
N ASP A 69 -21.29 12.97 -10.59
CA ASP A 69 -21.96 12.19 -9.55
C ASP A 69 -22.63 10.96 -10.18
N PRO A 70 -22.33 9.72 -9.73
CA PRO A 70 -22.99 8.54 -10.26
C PRO A 70 -24.51 8.53 -10.01
N GLU A 71 -25.03 9.14 -8.96
CA GLU A 71 -26.48 9.20 -8.70
C GLU A 71 -27.17 10.31 -9.50
N GLU A 72 -26.51 11.45 -9.67
CA GLU A 72 -27.08 12.65 -10.28
C GLU A 72 -26.28 13.12 -11.52
N GLN A 73 -26.24 12.28 -12.55
CA GLN A 73 -25.65 12.65 -13.84
C GLN A 73 -26.49 13.72 -14.55
N LYS A 74 -25.86 14.86 -14.83
CA LYS A 74 -26.48 16.03 -15.48
C LYS A 74 -25.57 16.56 -16.58
N PHE A 75 -26.14 16.81 -17.75
CA PHE A 75 -25.43 17.26 -18.94
C PHE A 75 -26.07 18.54 -19.47
N VAL A 76 -25.34 19.65 -19.41
CA VAL A 76 -25.82 20.98 -19.76
C VAL A 76 -24.99 21.56 -20.90
N ILE A 77 -25.67 22.09 -21.92
CA ILE A 77 -25.06 22.78 -23.07
C ILE A 77 -25.62 24.20 -23.07
N ASP A 78 -24.75 25.22 -22.98
CA ASP A 78 -25.13 26.64 -23.00
C ASP A 78 -26.22 27.00 -21.98
N GLY A 79 -26.12 26.42 -20.79
CA GLY A 79 -27.10 26.62 -19.70
C GLY A 79 -28.40 25.81 -19.83
N VAL A 80 -28.60 25.07 -20.92
CA VAL A 80 -29.78 24.22 -21.15
C VAL A 80 -29.50 22.78 -20.74
N ASP A 81 -30.29 22.27 -19.78
CA ASP A 81 -30.26 20.85 -19.40
C ASP A 81 -30.67 19.98 -20.59
N SER A 82 -29.72 19.18 -21.06
CA SER A 82 -29.87 18.31 -22.22
C SER A 82 -29.79 16.82 -21.84
N THR A 83 -29.86 16.51 -20.54
CA THR A 83 -29.67 15.16 -20.00
C THR A 83 -30.60 14.12 -20.63
N SER A 84 -31.87 14.46 -20.86
CA SER A 84 -32.81 13.57 -21.57
C SER A 84 -32.55 13.56 -23.07
N SER A 85 -32.45 14.73 -23.69
CA SER A 85 -32.34 14.88 -25.16
C SER A 85 -31.10 14.22 -25.76
N ILE A 86 -29.98 14.13 -25.04
CA ILE A 86 -28.79 13.44 -25.54
C ILE A 86 -29.00 11.92 -25.67
N ARG A 87 -30.07 11.36 -25.10
CA ARG A 87 -30.40 9.93 -25.16
C ARG A 87 -31.46 9.62 -26.22
N ASP A 88 -31.95 10.64 -26.95
CA ASP A 88 -32.92 10.45 -28.02
C ASP A 88 -32.36 9.56 -29.13
N GLU A 89 -33.24 8.78 -29.77
CA GLU A 89 -32.88 7.84 -30.83
C GLU A 89 -32.24 8.56 -32.03
N SER A 90 -32.75 9.76 -32.34
CA SER A 90 -32.23 10.61 -33.42
C SER A 90 -30.78 11.05 -33.20
N VAL A 91 -30.37 11.29 -31.95
CA VAL A 91 -28.99 11.60 -31.56
C VAL A 91 -28.14 10.35 -31.61
N THR A 92 -28.64 9.24 -31.06
CA THR A 92 -27.93 7.94 -31.03
C THR A 92 -27.63 7.43 -32.43
N ALA A 93 -28.50 7.67 -33.41
CA ALA A 93 -28.29 7.27 -34.80
C ALA A 93 -27.12 8.01 -35.49
N ARG A 94 -26.77 9.21 -35.04
CA ARG A 94 -25.75 10.09 -35.68
C ARG A 94 -24.44 10.19 -34.92
N VAL A 95 -24.37 9.73 -33.68
CA VAL A 95 -23.19 9.88 -32.81
C VAL A 95 -21.91 9.29 -33.41
N SER A 96 -22.00 8.19 -34.16
CA SER A 96 -20.84 7.56 -34.80
C SER A 96 -20.18 8.43 -35.86
N GLU A 97 -20.97 9.20 -36.62
CA GLU A 97 -20.46 10.13 -37.64
C GLU A 97 -19.70 11.29 -36.98
N VAL A 98 -20.28 11.85 -35.92
CA VAL A 98 -19.68 12.95 -35.15
C VAL A 98 -18.41 12.49 -34.42
N ALA A 99 -18.43 11.30 -33.82
CA ALA A 99 -17.28 10.73 -33.11
C ALA A 99 -16.09 10.39 -34.03
N ALA A 100 -16.32 10.20 -35.34
CA ALA A 100 -15.26 10.00 -36.32
C ALA A 100 -14.50 11.30 -36.65
N ASN A 101 -15.05 12.47 -36.33
CA ASN A 101 -14.43 13.75 -36.63
C ASN A 101 -13.24 14.05 -35.69
N ALA A 102 -12.09 14.41 -36.27
CA ALA A 102 -10.85 14.64 -35.54
C ALA A 102 -10.91 15.89 -34.62
N LEU A 103 -11.60 16.96 -35.03
CA LEU A 103 -11.73 18.18 -34.23
C LEU A 103 -12.58 17.93 -32.99
N VAL A 104 -13.69 17.20 -33.15
CA VAL A 104 -14.56 16.77 -32.04
C VAL A 104 -13.79 15.95 -31.03
N ARG A 105 -13.02 14.95 -31.47
CA ARG A 105 -12.21 14.10 -30.59
C ARG A 105 -11.15 14.90 -29.83
N LYS A 106 -10.43 15.78 -30.53
CA LYS A 106 -9.42 16.66 -29.90
C LYS A 106 -10.03 17.51 -28.79
N PHE A 107 -11.19 18.12 -29.05
CA PHE A 107 -11.91 18.90 -28.05
C PHE A 107 -12.36 18.04 -26.86
N LEU A 108 -13.03 16.91 -27.13
CA LEU A 108 -13.57 16.04 -26.09
C LEU A 108 -12.50 15.38 -25.23
N PHE A 109 -11.34 15.02 -25.77
CA PHE A 109 -10.22 14.55 -24.96
C PHE A 109 -9.75 15.61 -23.95
N GLY A 110 -9.71 16.88 -24.36
CA GLY A 110 -9.40 17.99 -23.45
C GLY A 110 -10.43 18.12 -22.33
N LEU A 111 -11.73 18.09 -22.69
CA LEU A 111 -12.81 18.17 -21.71
C LEU A 111 -12.82 16.96 -20.74
N GLN A 112 -12.62 15.75 -21.26
CA GLN A 112 -12.57 14.53 -20.45
C GLN A 112 -11.43 14.57 -19.43
N ARG A 113 -10.22 14.91 -19.87
CA ARG A 113 -9.06 15.04 -18.96
C ARG A 113 -9.29 16.09 -17.90
N HIS A 114 -9.85 17.25 -18.27
CA HIS A 114 -10.21 18.29 -17.29
C HIS A 114 -11.23 17.82 -16.25
N LEU A 115 -12.24 17.04 -16.64
CA LEU A 115 -13.21 16.47 -15.71
C LEU A 115 -12.58 15.42 -14.80
N ILE A 116 -11.66 14.60 -15.32
CA ILE A 116 -10.89 13.61 -14.56
C ILE A 116 -9.98 14.30 -13.53
N ASP A 117 -9.27 15.34 -13.93
CA ASP A 117 -8.34 16.08 -13.05
C ASP A 117 -9.04 16.85 -11.93
N LYS A 118 -10.32 17.19 -12.13
CA LYS A 118 -11.18 17.81 -11.09
C LYS A 118 -11.76 16.80 -10.09
N ALA A 119 -11.54 15.50 -10.27
CA ALA A 119 -12.08 14.51 -9.36
C ALA A 119 -11.49 14.62 -7.94
N THR A 120 -12.30 14.38 -6.91
CA THR A 120 -11.92 14.58 -5.49
C THR A 120 -11.97 13.33 -4.62
N ARG A 121 -12.71 12.28 -5.03
CA ARG A 121 -12.90 11.04 -4.23
C ARG A 121 -12.44 9.75 -4.90
N GLY A 122 -12.11 9.81 -6.19
CA GLY A 122 -11.85 8.69 -7.12
C GLY A 122 -12.70 8.89 -8.36
N ILE A 123 -12.36 8.29 -9.51
CA ILE A 123 -13.18 8.37 -10.72
C ILE A 123 -13.12 7.11 -11.57
N VAL A 124 -14.28 6.67 -12.04
CA VAL A 124 -14.43 5.62 -13.06
C VAL A 124 -14.87 6.24 -14.37
N VAL A 125 -14.10 6.02 -15.43
CA VAL A 125 -14.32 6.62 -16.75
C VAL A 125 -14.55 5.50 -17.75
N GLU A 126 -15.69 5.54 -18.45
CA GLU A 126 -16.03 4.53 -19.45
C GLU A 126 -16.06 5.09 -20.87
N GLY A 127 -15.63 4.27 -21.84
CA GLY A 127 -15.65 4.66 -23.24
C GLY A 127 -15.13 3.57 -24.19
N ARG A 128 -14.41 4.03 -25.21
CA ARG A 128 -13.82 3.18 -26.27
C ARG A 128 -12.31 3.38 -26.44
N ASP A 129 -11.80 4.50 -25.95
CA ASP A 129 -10.43 4.99 -26.18
C ASP A 129 -9.80 5.46 -24.84
N ILE A 130 -10.38 5.07 -23.70
CA ILE A 130 -10.03 5.60 -22.38
C ILE A 130 -8.69 5.05 -21.91
N CYS A 131 -8.51 3.74 -22.02
CA CYS A 131 -7.32 3.02 -21.53
C CYS A 131 -6.06 3.41 -22.31
N SER A 132 -6.20 3.82 -23.57
CA SER A 132 -5.08 4.11 -24.47
C SER A 132 -4.82 5.61 -24.67
N VAL A 133 -5.85 6.46 -24.69
CA VAL A 133 -5.70 7.87 -25.08
C VAL A 133 -6.05 8.83 -23.95
N VAL A 134 -7.21 8.66 -23.32
CA VAL A 134 -7.73 9.65 -22.36
C VAL A 134 -7.03 9.52 -21.02
N MET A 135 -6.86 8.30 -20.53
CA MET A 135 -6.33 7.96 -19.22
C MET A 135 -5.35 6.77 -19.29
N PRO A 136 -4.21 6.93 -19.98
CA PRO A 136 -3.19 5.89 -20.09
C PRO A 136 -2.45 5.61 -18.78
N GLU A 137 -2.60 6.46 -17.76
CA GLU A 137 -1.99 6.25 -16.43
C GLU A 137 -3.05 5.85 -15.39
N ALA A 138 -4.13 5.19 -15.81
CA ALA A 138 -5.16 4.71 -14.89
C ALA A 138 -4.59 3.64 -13.95
N ASP A 139 -4.99 3.66 -12.67
CA ASP A 139 -4.60 2.66 -11.67
C ASP A 139 -5.10 1.25 -12.05
N LEU A 140 -6.22 1.17 -12.78
CA LEU A 140 -6.69 -0.05 -13.43
C LEU A 140 -7.31 0.27 -14.80
N LYS A 141 -6.90 -0.50 -15.82
CA LYS A 141 -7.46 -0.46 -17.18
C LYS A 141 -8.17 -1.77 -17.46
N VAL A 142 -9.46 -1.69 -17.79
CA VAL A 142 -10.31 -2.85 -18.07
C VAL A 142 -10.85 -2.75 -19.48
N TYR A 143 -10.77 -3.84 -20.23
CA TYR A 143 -11.48 -4.02 -21.48
C TYR A 143 -12.60 -5.03 -21.25
N LEU A 144 -13.84 -4.54 -21.19
CA LEU A 144 -15.00 -5.36 -20.92
C LEU A 144 -15.54 -5.97 -22.21
N GLU A 145 -15.37 -7.27 -22.37
CA GLU A 145 -15.83 -8.06 -23.50
C GLU A 145 -17.12 -8.81 -23.17
N ALA A 146 -17.92 -9.08 -24.20
CA ALA A 146 -19.08 -9.96 -24.14
C ALA A 146 -19.39 -10.49 -25.53
N ASP A 147 -19.85 -11.72 -25.61
CA ASP A 147 -20.28 -12.34 -26.85
C ASP A 147 -21.45 -11.57 -27.51
N ILE A 148 -21.64 -11.76 -28.81
CA ILE A 148 -22.63 -10.98 -29.57
C ILE A 148 -24.06 -11.28 -29.09
N SER A 149 -24.32 -12.52 -28.64
CA SER A 149 -25.61 -12.98 -28.10
C SER A 149 -26.00 -12.26 -26.81
N ALA A 150 -25.10 -12.21 -25.82
CA ALA A 150 -25.32 -11.52 -24.55
C ALA A 150 -25.47 -10.02 -24.76
N ARG A 151 -24.66 -9.41 -25.64
CA ARG A 151 -24.76 -7.97 -25.96
C ARG A 151 -26.09 -7.62 -26.62
N ALA A 152 -26.57 -8.44 -27.56
CA ALA A 152 -27.87 -8.23 -28.19
C ALA A 152 -29.02 -8.35 -27.18
N SER A 153 -28.97 -9.36 -26.30
CA SER A 153 -29.97 -9.59 -25.24
C SER A 153 -30.02 -8.43 -24.24
N ARG A 154 -28.86 -7.98 -23.72
CA ARG A 154 -28.77 -6.83 -22.81
C ARG A 154 -29.34 -5.56 -23.43
N ARG A 155 -29.05 -5.33 -24.72
CA ARG A 155 -29.51 -4.14 -25.44
C ARG A 155 -31.02 -4.14 -25.69
N SER A 156 -31.63 -5.29 -25.97
CA SER A 156 -33.10 -5.39 -26.06
C SER A 156 -33.78 -5.05 -24.74
N THR A 157 -33.20 -5.49 -23.61
CA THR A 157 -33.74 -5.22 -22.27
C THR A 157 -33.62 -3.73 -21.89
N GLU A 158 -32.50 -3.08 -22.19
CA GLU A 158 -32.30 -1.63 -21.95
C GLU A 158 -33.29 -0.75 -22.70
N MET A 159 -33.73 -1.17 -23.90
CA MET A 159 -34.63 -0.39 -24.75
C MET A 159 -36.12 -0.69 -24.48
N GLY A 160 -36.45 -1.60 -23.56
CA GLY A 160 -37.83 -1.92 -23.18
C GLY A 160 -38.68 -2.51 -24.31
N LEU A 161 -38.05 -3.11 -25.33
CA LEU A 161 -38.70 -3.62 -26.54
C LEU A 161 -38.78 -5.15 -26.52
N GLU A 162 -39.99 -5.72 -26.51
CA GLU A 162 -40.23 -7.14 -26.81
C GLU A 162 -40.05 -7.51 -28.30
N SER A 163 -39.42 -6.65 -29.12
CA SER A 163 -39.41 -6.82 -30.58
C SER A 163 -38.00 -7.00 -31.18
N ARG A 164 -37.93 -7.94 -32.11
CA ARG A 164 -36.78 -8.48 -32.86
C ARG A 164 -36.08 -7.47 -33.80
N SER A 165 -35.78 -6.24 -33.37
CA SER A 165 -35.22 -5.19 -34.26
C SER A 165 -33.75 -4.84 -34.04
N VAL A 166 -33.10 -5.29 -32.95
CA VAL A 166 -31.63 -5.21 -32.80
C VAL A 166 -31.03 -6.58 -33.11
N THR A 167 -30.71 -6.84 -34.37
CA THR A 167 -30.04 -8.07 -34.79
C THR A 167 -28.55 -8.02 -34.41
N ALA A 168 -28.00 -9.17 -34.00
CA ALA A 168 -26.57 -9.41 -33.80
C ALA A 168 -25.68 -8.82 -34.92
N LEU A 169 -26.19 -8.86 -36.17
CA LEU A 169 -25.57 -8.31 -37.38
C LEU A 169 -25.37 -6.79 -37.33
N ASN A 170 -26.34 -6.03 -36.80
CA ASN A 170 -26.24 -4.57 -36.69
C ASN A 170 -25.20 -4.13 -35.63
N LEU A 171 -24.98 -4.95 -34.60
CA LEU A 171 -23.89 -4.72 -33.62
C LEU A 171 -22.53 -5.04 -34.24
N SER A 172 -22.39 -6.17 -34.92
CA SER A 172 -21.11 -6.59 -35.52
C SER A 172 -20.62 -5.63 -36.61
N GLU A 173 -21.53 -5.11 -37.45
CA GLU A 173 -21.17 -4.13 -38.49
C GLU A 173 -20.72 -2.79 -37.91
N ARG A 174 -21.29 -2.37 -36.77
CA ARG A 174 -20.87 -1.16 -36.06
C ARG A 174 -19.52 -1.34 -35.37
N ASP A 175 -19.30 -2.49 -34.73
CA ASP A 175 -18.03 -2.80 -34.08
C ASP A 175 -16.89 -2.93 -35.10
N GLN A 176 -17.13 -3.51 -36.27
CA GLN A 176 -16.14 -3.60 -37.35
C GLN A 176 -15.75 -2.22 -37.89
N LYS A 177 -16.71 -1.29 -38.02
CA LYS A 177 -16.43 0.11 -38.39
C LYS A 177 -15.68 0.88 -37.29
N ASP A 178 -15.98 0.60 -36.01
CA ASP A 178 -15.32 1.23 -34.87
C ASP A 178 -13.90 0.68 -34.59
N SER A 179 -13.60 -0.56 -34.98
CA SER A 179 -12.25 -1.15 -34.86
C SER A 179 -11.36 -0.83 -36.06
N SER A 180 -11.92 -0.56 -37.25
CA SER A 180 -11.15 -0.31 -38.48
C SER A 180 -10.92 1.18 -38.82
N ARG A 181 -11.29 2.11 -37.94
CA ARG A 181 -11.18 3.57 -38.19
C ARG A 181 -9.75 4.08 -38.06
N ALA A 182 -9.35 4.99 -38.95
CA ALA A 182 -7.97 5.49 -39.06
C ALA A 182 -7.50 6.33 -37.85
N ILE A 183 -8.44 6.83 -37.03
CA ILE A 183 -8.16 7.64 -35.83
C ILE A 183 -8.82 6.91 -34.64
N SER A 184 -8.08 6.75 -33.53
CA SER A 184 -8.48 6.02 -32.31
C SER A 184 -9.40 4.81 -32.57
N PRO A 185 -8.88 3.76 -33.24
CA PRO A 185 -9.58 2.50 -33.40
C PRO A 185 -9.82 1.84 -32.05
N LEU A 186 -10.92 1.09 -31.93
CA LEU A 186 -11.15 0.24 -30.76
C LEU A 186 -10.04 -0.82 -30.71
N THR A 187 -9.03 -0.56 -29.90
CA THR A 187 -7.86 -1.42 -29.72
C THR A 187 -7.67 -1.66 -28.24
N VAL A 188 -7.43 -2.92 -27.86
CA VAL A 188 -7.11 -3.26 -26.48
C VAL A 188 -5.70 -2.72 -26.20
N ALA A 189 -5.56 -1.82 -25.22
CA ALA A 189 -4.24 -1.37 -24.79
C ALA A 189 -3.43 -2.57 -24.27
N SER A 190 -2.12 -2.60 -24.50
CA SER A 190 -1.27 -3.77 -24.21
C SER A 190 -1.21 -4.15 -22.72
N ASP A 191 -1.55 -3.21 -21.84
CA ASP A 191 -1.57 -3.34 -20.39
C ASP A 191 -3.00 -3.40 -19.81
N CYS A 192 -4.01 -3.56 -20.67
CA CYS A 192 -5.41 -3.65 -20.26
C CYS A 192 -5.78 -5.07 -19.83
N VAL A 193 -6.48 -5.20 -18.70
CA VAL A 193 -7.04 -6.49 -18.28
C VAL A 193 -8.35 -6.73 -19.03
N VAL A 194 -8.41 -7.81 -19.81
CA VAL A 194 -9.62 -8.22 -20.53
C VAL A 194 -10.53 -8.98 -19.58
N VAL A 195 -11.77 -8.49 -19.40
CA VAL A 195 -12.80 -9.13 -18.59
C VAL A 195 -13.93 -9.61 -19.49
N ASP A 196 -14.08 -10.93 -19.63
CA ASP A 196 -15.20 -11.52 -20.34
C ASP A 196 -16.42 -11.59 -19.42
N SER A 197 -17.44 -10.79 -19.75
CA SER A 197 -18.69 -10.71 -18.99
C SER A 197 -19.82 -11.54 -19.62
N SER A 198 -19.56 -12.36 -20.64
CA SER A 198 -20.61 -13.05 -21.42
C SER A 198 -21.59 -13.83 -20.53
N ASP A 199 -21.06 -14.58 -19.57
CA ASP A 199 -21.83 -15.41 -18.63
C ASP A 199 -21.99 -14.78 -17.23
N MET A 200 -21.58 -13.52 -17.06
CA MET A 200 -21.66 -12.81 -15.77
C MET A 200 -22.87 -11.87 -15.73
N ASN A 201 -23.53 -11.81 -14.58
CA ASN A 201 -24.45 -10.74 -14.27
C ASN A 201 -23.71 -9.45 -13.85
N LEU A 202 -24.44 -8.35 -13.67
CA LEU A 202 -23.82 -7.05 -13.34
C LEU A 202 -23.05 -7.08 -12.01
N GLU A 203 -23.59 -7.73 -10.99
CA GLU A 203 -22.97 -7.80 -9.66
C GLU A 203 -21.71 -8.67 -9.70
N GLU A 204 -21.76 -9.81 -10.39
CA GLU A 204 -20.59 -10.68 -10.64
C GLU A 204 -19.48 -9.94 -11.39
N THR A 205 -19.85 -9.17 -12.42
CA THR A 205 -18.88 -8.37 -13.20
C THR A 205 -18.24 -7.29 -12.32
N ILE A 206 -19.04 -6.61 -11.48
CA ILE A 206 -18.53 -5.61 -10.54
C ILE A 206 -17.62 -6.26 -9.50
N ASN A 207 -18.00 -7.41 -8.94
CA ASN A 207 -17.19 -8.16 -7.98
C ASN A 207 -15.85 -8.57 -8.58
N HIS A 208 -15.85 -9.11 -9.80
CA HIS A 208 -14.62 -9.53 -10.47
C HIS A 208 -13.65 -8.36 -10.69
N ILE A 209 -14.14 -7.21 -11.19
CA ILE A 209 -13.30 -6.02 -11.36
C ILE A 209 -12.84 -5.45 -10.02
N TRP A 210 -13.68 -5.55 -8.99
CA TRP A 210 -13.32 -5.12 -7.64
C TRP A 210 -12.20 -5.97 -7.03
N ASP A 211 -12.22 -7.28 -7.26
CA ASP A 211 -11.15 -8.17 -6.82
C ASP A 211 -9.84 -7.89 -7.58
N LEU A 212 -9.89 -7.54 -8.86
CA LEU A 212 -8.72 -7.05 -9.60
C LEU A 212 -8.12 -5.77 -8.96
N LEU A 213 -8.95 -4.85 -8.49
CA LEU A 213 -8.48 -3.65 -7.75
C LEU A 213 -7.83 -4.03 -6.41
N ARG A 214 -8.33 -5.06 -5.73
CA ARG A 214 -7.71 -5.57 -4.50
C ARG A 214 -6.37 -6.23 -4.77
N GLU A 215 -6.31 -7.10 -5.78
CA GLU A 215 -5.08 -7.79 -6.21
C GLU A 215 -4.00 -6.80 -6.67
N ALA A 216 -4.40 -5.73 -7.35
CA ALA A 216 -3.49 -4.64 -7.74
C ALA A 216 -3.02 -3.76 -6.57
N GLY A 217 -3.57 -3.95 -5.36
CA GLY A 217 -3.18 -3.19 -4.16
C GLY A 217 -3.56 -1.72 -4.18
N VAL A 218 -4.46 -1.31 -5.09
CA VAL A 218 -4.85 0.10 -5.28
C VAL A 218 -5.91 0.59 -4.30
N LEU A 219 -6.58 -0.34 -3.60
CA LEU A 219 -7.55 -0.03 -2.55
C LEU A 219 -6.85 0.07 -1.19
N GLY A 220 -7.15 1.11 -0.41
CA GLY A 220 -6.67 1.22 0.96
C GLY A 220 -7.21 0.09 1.84
N LEU A 221 -6.36 -0.56 2.64
CA LEU A 221 -6.79 -1.61 3.56
C LEU A 221 -7.52 -1.03 4.79
N PRO A 222 -8.61 -1.65 5.28
CA PRO A 222 -9.25 -1.27 6.54
C PRO A 222 -8.28 -1.34 7.71
N ARG A 223 -8.35 -0.36 8.61
CA ARG A 223 -7.50 -0.28 9.80
C ARG A 223 -8.31 -0.44 11.08
N VAL A 224 -7.85 -1.30 11.97
CA VAL A 224 -8.54 -1.66 13.21
C VAL A 224 -7.60 -1.43 14.39
N ALA A 225 -7.93 -0.46 15.24
CA ALA A 225 -7.14 -0.19 16.45
C ALA A 225 -7.45 -1.22 17.53
N VAL A 226 -6.44 -1.78 18.18
CA VAL A 226 -6.61 -2.66 19.35
C VAL A 226 -6.17 -1.89 20.60
N VAL A 227 -7.15 -1.52 21.43
CA VAL A 227 -6.99 -0.59 22.55
C VAL A 227 -7.41 -1.24 23.86
N GLY A 228 -6.79 -0.88 24.97
CA GLY A 228 -7.12 -1.37 26.30
C GLY A 228 -5.96 -1.24 27.27
N ARG A 229 -6.23 -1.43 28.58
CA ARG A 229 -5.21 -1.32 29.63
C ARG A 229 -4.05 -2.31 29.44
N PRO A 230 -2.90 -2.08 30.09
CA PRO A 230 -1.85 -3.09 30.20
C PRO A 230 -2.41 -4.43 30.72
N ASN A 231 -1.83 -5.55 30.27
CA ASN A 231 -2.10 -6.92 30.76
C ASN A 231 -3.51 -7.50 30.51
N VAL A 232 -4.40 -6.81 29.77
CA VAL A 232 -5.70 -7.35 29.34
C VAL A 232 -5.60 -8.38 28.21
N GLY A 233 -4.41 -8.59 27.65
CA GLY A 233 -4.13 -9.59 26.60
C GLY A 233 -4.31 -9.11 25.16
N LYS A 234 -4.13 -7.80 24.89
CA LYS A 234 -4.14 -7.22 23.53
C LYS A 234 -3.18 -7.92 22.56
N SER A 235 -1.93 -8.10 22.97
CA SER A 235 -0.91 -8.73 22.12
C SER A 235 -1.25 -10.19 21.84
N SER A 236 -1.78 -10.93 22.83
CA SER A 236 -2.31 -12.28 22.63
C SER A 236 -3.46 -12.31 21.63
N LEU A 237 -4.35 -11.31 21.67
CA LEU A 237 -5.44 -11.17 20.71
C LEU A 237 -4.93 -10.89 19.30
N ILE A 238 -4.03 -9.92 19.12
CA ILE A 238 -3.44 -9.59 17.81
C ILE A 238 -2.75 -10.81 17.19
N ASN A 239 -1.96 -11.54 17.99
CA ASN A 239 -1.31 -12.77 17.54
C ASN A 239 -2.31 -13.83 17.10
N ARG A 240 -3.49 -13.88 17.74
CA ARG A 240 -4.57 -14.80 17.37
C ARG A 240 -5.25 -14.37 16.06
N LEU A 241 -5.61 -13.10 15.94
CA LEU A 241 -6.39 -12.56 14.81
C LEU A 241 -5.59 -12.51 13.50
N THR A 242 -4.26 -12.42 13.57
CA THR A 242 -3.40 -12.41 12.38
C THR A 242 -3.26 -13.78 11.70
N GLY A 243 -3.80 -14.86 12.28
CA GLY A 243 -4.07 -16.14 11.59
C GLY A 243 -2.84 -16.91 11.07
N ARG A 244 -1.63 -16.39 11.27
CA ARG A 244 -0.35 -17.05 11.01
C ARG A 244 0.55 -16.90 12.23
N ALA A 245 1.44 -17.87 12.41
CA ALA A 245 2.53 -17.83 13.38
C ALA A 245 3.59 -16.73 13.08
N ASP A 246 3.18 -15.55 12.63
CA ASP A 246 4.05 -14.44 12.18
C ASP A 246 3.79 -13.12 12.93
N ALA A 247 3.18 -13.20 14.10
CA ALA A 247 3.50 -12.28 15.18
C ALA A 247 4.21 -13.09 16.28
N ILE A 248 5.54 -13.17 16.20
CA ILE A 248 6.32 -13.42 17.41
C ILE A 248 6.39 -12.07 18.10
N THR A 249 5.45 -11.82 19.01
CA THR A 249 5.76 -10.99 20.17
C THR A 249 6.95 -11.64 20.87
N GLU A 250 8.07 -10.93 20.95
CA GLU A 250 9.03 -11.21 22.01
C GLU A 250 8.30 -10.99 23.33
N ASP A 251 8.01 -12.08 24.04
CA ASP A 251 7.67 -12.01 25.45
C ASP A 251 8.91 -11.56 26.23
N ARG A 252 9.00 -10.25 26.45
CA ARG A 252 9.56 -9.69 27.69
C ARG A 252 8.59 -8.62 28.20
N PRO A 253 8.06 -8.75 29.43
CA PRO A 253 7.25 -7.71 30.03
C PRO A 253 8.07 -6.41 30.09
N GLY A 254 7.66 -5.36 29.35
CA GLY A 254 8.05 -3.98 29.66
C GLY A 254 8.63 -3.06 28.57
N ILE A 255 8.78 -3.41 27.28
CA ILE A 255 9.57 -2.53 26.36
C ILE A 255 9.10 -2.42 24.89
N THR A 256 7.81 -2.35 24.58
CA THR A 256 7.40 -1.80 23.27
C THR A 256 6.31 -0.76 23.45
N ARG A 257 6.74 0.51 23.45
CA ARG A 257 5.93 1.72 23.66
C ARG A 257 5.50 2.38 22.33
N ASP A 258 5.65 1.67 21.20
CA ASP A 258 5.35 2.15 19.85
C ASP A 258 4.09 1.52 19.25
N VAL A 259 3.44 2.24 18.32
CA VAL A 259 2.29 1.76 17.57
C VAL A 259 2.76 0.77 16.51
N VAL A 260 2.29 -0.48 16.57
CA VAL A 260 2.72 -1.55 15.66
C VAL A 260 1.56 -1.96 14.74
N GLU A 261 1.83 -2.08 13.44
CA GLU A 261 0.84 -2.51 12.46
C GLU A 261 1.04 -3.98 12.08
N HIS A 262 -0.05 -4.75 12.07
CA HIS A 262 -0.06 -6.16 11.72
C HIS A 262 -1.07 -6.41 10.61
N LEU A 263 -0.63 -7.08 9.54
CA LEU A 263 -1.53 -7.52 8.48
C LEU A 263 -2.28 -8.77 8.93
N ALA A 264 -3.60 -8.73 8.88
CA ALA A 264 -4.50 -9.84 9.16
C ALA A 264 -5.35 -10.14 7.92
N SER A 265 -5.74 -11.40 7.77
CA SER A 265 -6.59 -11.87 6.69
C SER A 265 -7.60 -12.86 7.24
N TRP A 266 -8.88 -12.64 6.94
CA TRP A 266 -9.97 -13.53 7.35
C TRP A 266 -11.05 -13.55 6.27
N ASN A 267 -11.50 -14.75 5.86
CA ASN A 267 -12.44 -14.94 4.75
C ASN A 267 -12.06 -14.16 3.47
N SER A 268 -10.77 -14.21 3.10
CA SER A 268 -10.20 -13.48 1.96
C SER A 268 -10.32 -11.95 2.04
N ARG A 269 -10.55 -11.42 3.24
CA ARG A 269 -10.56 -9.98 3.51
C ARG A 269 -9.33 -9.59 4.32
N ASP A 270 -8.49 -8.78 3.70
CA ASP A 270 -7.28 -8.26 4.33
C ASP A 270 -7.56 -6.95 5.06
N PHE A 271 -6.96 -6.78 6.23
CA PHE A 271 -7.06 -5.58 7.05
C PHE A 271 -5.81 -5.43 7.94
N ILE A 272 -5.59 -4.22 8.45
CA ILE A 272 -4.47 -3.87 9.30
C ILE A 272 -4.96 -3.76 10.74
N LEU A 273 -4.41 -4.57 11.64
CA LEU A 273 -4.54 -4.40 13.09
C LEU A 273 -3.46 -3.43 13.57
N VAL A 274 -3.84 -2.42 14.34
CA VAL A 274 -2.96 -1.39 14.89
C VAL A 274 -2.88 -1.58 16.40
N ASP A 275 -1.76 -2.10 16.90
CA ASP A 275 -1.48 -2.19 18.34
C ASP A 275 -1.16 -0.79 18.86
N THR A 276 -2.04 -0.22 19.68
CA THR A 276 -1.82 1.11 20.26
C THR A 276 -0.92 1.09 21.50
N GLY A 277 -0.44 -0.09 21.93
CA GLY A 277 0.28 -0.29 23.18
C GLY A 277 -0.64 -0.28 24.41
N GLY A 278 -0.08 -0.59 25.59
CA GLY A 278 -0.80 -0.50 26.87
C GLY A 278 -0.97 0.96 27.31
N TRP A 279 -2.22 1.38 27.51
CA TRP A 279 -2.53 2.73 28.02
C TRP A 279 -2.27 2.81 29.53
N ASP A 280 -1.16 3.43 29.96
CA ASP A 280 -0.85 3.68 31.37
C ASP A 280 -0.88 5.20 31.66
N ARG A 281 -1.68 5.61 32.64
CA ARG A 281 -1.80 6.99 33.11
C ARG A 281 -1.08 7.27 34.43
N SER A 282 -0.48 6.25 35.06
CA SER A 282 0.10 6.37 36.41
C SER A 282 1.50 6.98 36.46
N ALA A 283 2.08 7.35 35.31
CA ALA A 283 3.39 8.00 35.26
C ALA A 283 3.26 9.50 34.93
N THR A 284 4.04 10.32 35.64
CA THR A 284 4.11 11.78 35.43
C THR A 284 5.21 12.14 34.44
N GLY A 285 4.87 12.90 33.40
CA GLY A 285 5.84 13.45 32.43
C GLY A 285 5.57 12.99 31.00
N ILE A 286 6.51 12.21 30.44
CA ILE A 286 6.59 11.71 29.04
C ILE A 286 5.30 11.01 28.56
N ASP A 287 4.38 10.69 29.46
CA ASP A 287 3.14 9.94 29.24
C ASP A 287 2.02 10.73 28.53
N GLN A 288 2.08 12.07 28.56
CA GLN A 288 1.14 12.90 27.78
C GLN A 288 1.37 12.75 26.26
N TYR A 289 2.63 12.50 25.86
CA TYR A 289 3.04 12.26 24.46
C TYR A 289 2.59 10.87 23.95
N ILE A 290 2.57 9.87 24.84
CA ILE A 290 2.13 8.49 24.52
C ILE A 290 0.62 8.44 24.33
N ALA A 291 -0.13 9.15 25.18
CA ALA A 291 -1.57 9.32 25.02
C ALA A 291 -1.94 10.01 23.69
N GLU A 292 -1.22 11.06 23.29
CA GLU A 292 -1.42 11.75 22.01
C GLU A 292 -1.11 10.86 20.79
N ARG A 293 -0.08 10.01 20.87
CA ARG A 293 0.26 9.04 19.81
C ARG A 293 -0.81 7.97 19.62
N ALA A 294 -1.28 7.36 20.72
CA ALA A 294 -2.34 6.36 20.67
C ALA A 294 -3.67 6.96 20.18
N ILE A 295 -3.98 8.21 20.56
CA ILE A 295 -5.12 8.97 20.01
C ILE A 295 -4.98 9.19 18.49
N GLY A 296 -3.78 9.57 18.03
CA GLY A 296 -3.49 9.73 16.61
C GLY A 296 -3.74 8.45 15.82
N ALA A 297 -3.26 7.32 16.33
CA ALA A 297 -3.47 6.00 15.74
C ALA A 297 -4.96 5.62 15.64
N ILE A 298 -5.76 5.88 16.69
CA ILE A 298 -7.21 5.62 16.70
C ILE A 298 -7.94 6.47 15.66
N LYS A 299 -7.56 7.74 15.47
CA LYS A 299 -8.18 8.63 14.49
C LYS A 299 -8.04 8.11 13.06
N ASP A 300 -6.89 7.52 12.77
CA ASP A 300 -6.52 6.98 11.45
C ASP A 300 -7.04 5.56 11.23
N CYS A 301 -7.72 4.96 12.22
CA CYS A 301 -8.38 3.67 12.08
C CYS A 301 -9.85 3.81 11.66
N ASP A 302 -10.38 2.77 11.04
CA ASP A 302 -11.78 2.65 10.62
C ASP A 302 -12.66 2.16 11.78
N LEU A 303 -12.14 1.24 12.60
CA LEU A 303 -12.83 0.62 13.74
C LEU A 303 -11.90 0.46 14.95
N VAL A 304 -12.46 0.36 16.17
CA VAL A 304 -11.71 0.11 17.41
C VAL A 304 -12.17 -1.18 18.11
N LEU A 305 -11.24 -2.07 18.45
CA LEU A 305 -11.43 -3.16 19.39
C LEU A 305 -10.99 -2.70 20.79
N PHE A 306 -11.92 -2.58 21.72
CA PHE A 306 -11.65 -2.22 23.11
C PHE A 306 -11.59 -3.49 23.98
N VAL A 307 -10.39 -3.87 24.39
CA VAL A 307 -10.10 -5.14 25.05
C VAL A 307 -10.08 -4.97 26.57
N VAL A 308 -10.88 -5.76 27.28
CA VAL A 308 -10.97 -5.80 28.75
C VAL A 308 -10.72 -7.23 29.24
N ASP A 309 -10.14 -7.37 30.41
CA ASP A 309 -9.97 -8.66 31.09
C ASP A 309 -11.27 -9.05 31.82
N ALA A 310 -11.91 -10.13 31.37
CA ALA A 310 -13.17 -10.63 31.92
C ALA A 310 -13.07 -11.10 33.38
N GLN A 311 -11.91 -11.60 33.81
CA GLN A 311 -11.69 -12.10 35.17
C GLN A 311 -11.52 -10.95 36.17
N THR A 312 -10.95 -9.85 35.71
CA THR A 312 -10.77 -8.64 36.53
C THR A 312 -12.01 -7.75 36.52
N GLY A 313 -12.77 -7.75 35.42
CA GLY A 313 -13.90 -6.86 35.21
C GLY A 313 -13.50 -5.42 34.84
N ALA A 314 -14.50 -4.56 34.75
CA ALA A 314 -14.34 -3.14 34.41
C ALA A 314 -13.68 -2.35 35.55
N LEU A 315 -12.68 -1.52 35.23
CA LEU A 315 -12.05 -0.59 36.16
C LEU A 315 -12.29 0.88 35.75
N THR A 316 -12.06 1.82 36.67
CA THR A 316 -12.21 3.27 36.42
C THR A 316 -11.41 3.75 35.21
N GLU A 317 -10.20 3.21 35.03
CA GLU A 317 -9.32 3.48 33.90
C GLU A 317 -9.94 3.07 32.54
N ASP A 318 -10.79 2.03 32.51
CA ASP A 318 -11.52 1.62 31.31
C ASP A 318 -12.58 2.66 30.92
N GLU A 319 -13.33 3.17 31.91
CA GLU A 319 -14.35 4.20 31.70
C GLU A 319 -13.75 5.50 31.16
N GLU A 320 -12.56 5.88 31.65
CA GLU A 320 -11.83 7.06 31.16
C GLU A 320 -11.40 6.91 29.70
N MET A 321 -10.88 5.74 29.30
CA MET A 321 -10.52 5.48 27.91
C MET A 321 -11.74 5.48 26.99
N ILE A 322 -12.85 4.91 27.45
CA ILE A 322 -14.10 4.90 26.69
C ILE A 322 -14.60 6.33 26.44
N ALA A 323 -14.57 7.19 27.46
CA ALA A 323 -14.96 8.59 27.34
C ALA A 323 -14.10 9.35 26.31
N LEU A 324 -12.83 8.97 26.16
CA LEU A 324 -11.93 9.52 25.16
C LEU A 324 -12.23 9.00 23.74
N ILE A 325 -12.38 7.68 23.58
CA ILE A 325 -12.64 7.03 22.29
C ILE A 325 -13.96 7.55 21.69
N ARG A 326 -15.00 7.71 22.53
CA ARG A 326 -16.31 8.23 22.10
C ARG A 326 -16.25 9.61 21.43
N LYS A 327 -15.26 10.45 21.75
CA LYS A 327 -15.10 11.78 21.12
C LYS A 327 -14.78 11.71 19.62
N PHE A 328 -14.31 10.57 19.13
CA PHE A 328 -13.91 10.40 17.72
C PHE A 328 -15.02 9.83 16.84
N GLY A 329 -16.19 9.49 17.40
CA GLY A 329 -17.35 9.00 16.64
C GLY A 329 -17.08 7.70 15.88
N LYS A 330 -16.13 6.89 16.36
CA LYS A 330 -15.77 5.59 15.78
C LYS A 330 -16.65 4.48 16.34
N GLU A 331 -16.89 3.47 15.51
CA GLU A 331 -17.49 2.23 15.98
C GLU A 331 -16.49 1.47 16.86
N VAL A 332 -16.96 1.00 18.01
CA VAL A 332 -16.14 0.36 19.05
C VAL A 332 -16.74 -0.99 19.40
N PHE A 333 -15.94 -2.03 19.33
CA PHE A 333 -16.32 -3.38 19.76
C PHE A 333 -15.74 -3.64 21.14
N LEU A 334 -16.59 -4.04 22.07
CA LEU A 334 -16.14 -4.47 23.39
C LEU A 334 -15.70 -5.93 23.32
N VAL A 335 -14.42 -6.18 23.63
CA VAL A 335 -13.83 -7.52 23.61
C VAL A 335 -13.48 -7.93 25.02
N ALA A 336 -14.19 -8.91 25.56
CA ALA A 336 -13.97 -9.46 26.89
C ALA A 336 -13.04 -10.69 26.78
N ASN A 337 -11.77 -10.49 27.10
CA ASN A 337 -10.71 -11.49 26.96
C ASN A 337 -10.51 -12.31 28.24
N LYS A 338 -9.86 -13.48 28.11
CA LYS A 338 -9.64 -14.47 29.18
C LYS A 338 -10.91 -15.17 29.68
N VAL A 339 -11.89 -15.34 28.80
CA VAL A 339 -13.10 -16.13 29.05
C VAL A 339 -12.80 -17.60 28.73
N ASP A 340 -12.28 -18.34 29.71
CA ASP A 340 -11.78 -19.69 29.51
C ASP A 340 -12.86 -20.75 29.82
N ASN A 341 -13.82 -20.43 30.69
CA ASN A 341 -14.92 -21.31 31.10
C ASN A 341 -16.27 -20.56 31.21
N GLU A 342 -17.37 -21.30 31.43
CA GLU A 342 -18.72 -20.73 31.58
C GLU A 342 -18.88 -19.78 32.78
N GLY A 343 -18.08 -19.97 33.84
CA GLY A 343 -18.07 -19.09 35.00
C GLY A 343 -17.49 -17.71 34.67
N ASP A 344 -16.40 -17.67 33.89
CA ASP A 344 -15.81 -16.42 33.40
C ASP A 344 -16.78 -15.68 32.48
N GLU A 345 -17.54 -16.42 31.66
CA GLU A 345 -18.57 -15.88 30.77
C GLU A 345 -19.69 -15.21 31.55
N SER A 346 -20.17 -15.87 32.63
CA SER A 346 -21.17 -15.29 33.53
C SER A 346 -20.69 -13.98 34.17
N ASN A 347 -19.41 -13.87 34.51
CA ASN A 347 -18.82 -12.65 35.08
C ASN A 347 -18.63 -11.55 34.03
N ALA A 348 -18.29 -11.94 32.80
CA ALA A 348 -18.06 -11.03 31.70
C ALA A 348 -19.32 -10.26 31.26
N TYR A 349 -20.53 -10.77 31.51
CA TYR A 349 -21.78 -10.04 31.26
C TYR A 349 -21.87 -8.70 32.02
N ALA A 350 -21.18 -8.55 33.16
CA ALA A 350 -21.14 -7.28 33.88
C ALA A 350 -20.49 -6.15 33.07
N LEU A 351 -19.67 -6.46 32.06
CA LEU A 351 -19.01 -5.50 31.19
C LEU A 351 -19.98 -4.74 30.27
N TRP A 352 -21.23 -5.21 30.11
CA TRP A 352 -22.27 -4.49 29.37
C TRP A 352 -22.53 -3.09 29.93
N ASN A 353 -22.28 -2.90 31.23
CA ASN A 353 -22.43 -1.63 31.92
C ASN A 353 -21.47 -0.54 31.41
N LEU A 354 -20.40 -0.91 30.69
CA LEU A 354 -19.50 0.03 30.01
C LEU A 354 -20.19 0.80 28.86
N GLY A 355 -21.37 0.34 28.41
CA GLY A 355 -22.19 1.03 27.42
C GLY A 355 -21.57 1.04 26.01
N LEU A 356 -20.77 0.03 25.67
CA LEU A 356 -20.16 -0.15 24.35
C LEU A 356 -20.91 -1.18 23.47
N GLY A 357 -22.06 -1.68 23.94
CA GLY A 357 -22.79 -2.77 23.28
C GLY A 357 -22.48 -4.14 23.89
N GLU A 358 -22.86 -5.18 23.18
CA GLU A 358 -22.65 -6.58 23.59
C GLU A 358 -21.14 -6.90 23.66
N PRO A 359 -20.63 -7.43 24.80
CA PRO A 359 -19.25 -7.87 24.89
C PRO A 359 -19.04 -9.16 24.10
N HIS A 360 -18.05 -9.15 23.21
CA HIS A 360 -17.58 -10.36 22.54
C HIS A 360 -16.67 -11.14 23.48
N PHE A 361 -17.15 -12.29 23.95
CA PHE A 361 -16.41 -13.18 24.83
C PHE A 361 -15.36 -13.97 24.06
N ILE A 362 -14.10 -13.81 24.44
CA ILE A 362 -13.01 -14.53 23.82
C ILE A 362 -12.02 -15.07 24.85
N SER A 363 -11.31 -16.12 24.45
CA SER A 363 -10.03 -16.46 25.03
C SER A 363 -8.97 -16.37 23.94
N ALA A 364 -8.21 -15.27 23.91
CA ALA A 364 -7.15 -15.11 22.93
C ALA A 364 -6.10 -16.24 23.02
N LEU A 365 -5.81 -16.69 24.24
CA LEU A 365 -4.85 -17.76 24.51
C LEU A 365 -5.37 -19.12 24.04
N HIS A 366 -6.63 -19.47 24.32
CA HIS A 366 -7.21 -20.77 23.97
C HIS A 366 -7.96 -20.79 22.63
N GLY A 367 -8.13 -19.64 21.98
CA GLY A 367 -8.77 -19.49 20.68
C GLY A 367 -10.31 -19.52 20.70
N ARG A 368 -10.93 -19.54 21.88
CA ARG A 368 -12.39 -19.52 22.03
C ARG A 368 -12.94 -18.15 21.58
N GLY A 369 -14.01 -18.15 20.78
CA GLY A 369 -14.74 -16.94 20.35
C GLY A 369 -14.00 -16.01 19.38
N SER A 370 -12.73 -16.25 19.05
CA SER A 370 -11.96 -15.38 18.15
C SER A 370 -12.41 -15.46 16.69
N GLY A 371 -12.95 -16.62 16.26
CA GLY A 371 -13.54 -16.77 14.93
C GLY A 371 -14.81 -15.93 14.78
N ASP A 372 -15.73 -16.02 15.74
CA ASP A 372 -16.98 -15.25 15.75
C ASP A 372 -16.71 -13.74 15.81
N LEU A 373 -15.69 -13.32 16.58
CA LEU A 373 -15.21 -11.94 16.59
C LEU A 373 -14.69 -11.51 15.20
N LEU A 374 -13.90 -12.35 14.52
CA LEU A 374 -13.38 -12.07 13.19
C LEU A 374 -14.50 -12.01 12.14
N ASP A 375 -15.47 -12.92 12.18
CA ASP A 375 -16.63 -12.91 11.28
C ASP A 375 -17.43 -11.63 11.43
N THR A 376 -17.70 -11.22 12.68
CA THR A 376 -18.42 -9.97 12.96
C THR A 376 -17.61 -8.74 12.52
N LEU A 377 -16.31 -8.72 12.84
CA LEU A 377 -15.40 -7.64 12.47
C LEU A 377 -15.34 -7.47 10.95
N VAL A 378 -15.02 -8.55 10.24
CA VAL A 378 -14.93 -8.57 8.77
C VAL A 378 -16.27 -8.27 8.13
N GLY A 379 -17.41 -8.59 8.74
CA GLY A 379 -18.72 -8.22 8.22
C GLY A 379 -18.97 -6.71 8.14
N ILE A 380 -18.40 -5.94 9.08
CA ILE A 380 -18.71 -4.50 9.25
C ILE A 380 -17.61 -3.59 8.70
N LEU A 381 -16.37 -4.09 8.54
CA LEU A 381 -15.28 -3.29 7.98
C LEU A 381 -15.67 -2.65 6.64
N PRO A 382 -15.21 -1.42 6.35
CA PRO A 382 -15.40 -0.82 5.03
C PRO A 382 -14.60 -1.59 3.97
N GLU A 383 -15.06 -1.60 2.72
CA GLU A 383 -14.32 -2.29 1.65
C GLU A 383 -13.08 -1.52 1.18
N ILE A 384 -13.11 -0.20 1.35
CA ILE A 384 -11.95 0.68 1.18
C ILE A 384 -11.70 1.34 2.53
N GLY A 385 -10.58 0.99 3.13
CA GLY A 385 -10.14 1.53 4.40
C GLY A 385 -9.29 2.79 4.29
N LYS A 386 -8.94 3.34 5.45
CA LYS A 386 -8.01 4.47 5.58
C LYS A 386 -6.53 4.08 5.46
N GLY A 387 -6.22 2.79 5.31
CA GLY A 387 -4.89 2.30 5.00
C GLY A 387 -4.29 3.02 3.80
N LYS A 388 -3.01 3.43 3.91
CA LYS A 388 -2.29 3.94 2.75
C LYS A 388 -2.24 2.83 1.71
N VAL A 389 -2.68 3.14 0.49
CA VAL A 389 -2.22 2.46 -0.72
C VAL A 389 -0.69 2.48 -0.64
N ARG A 390 -0.06 1.32 -0.60
CA ARG A 390 1.40 1.25 -0.80
C ARG A 390 1.62 1.73 -2.23
N ASP A 391 2.00 2.99 -2.37
CA ASP A 391 2.66 3.44 -3.59
C ASP A 391 3.94 2.58 -3.69
N ASP A 392 4.03 1.73 -4.72
CA ASP A 392 5.07 0.69 -4.88
C ASP A 392 6.49 1.28 -5.10
N MET A 393 6.60 2.60 -5.02
CA MET A 393 7.85 3.33 -5.09
C MET A 393 8.70 3.12 -3.82
N ASP A 394 9.90 2.58 -4.02
CA ASP A 394 10.88 2.39 -2.95
C ASP A 394 11.24 3.73 -2.29
N CYS A 395 11.22 3.73 -0.96
CA CYS A 395 11.54 4.89 -0.15
C CYS A 395 12.96 4.80 0.43
N LEU A 396 13.79 5.81 0.20
CA LEU A 396 15.18 5.88 0.64
C LEU A 396 15.37 7.02 1.65
N ALA A 397 16.01 6.73 2.79
CA ALA A 397 16.44 7.76 3.74
C ALA A 397 17.94 8.02 3.60
N ILE A 398 18.34 9.28 3.33
CA ILE A 398 19.76 9.67 3.30
C ILE A 398 20.21 10.05 4.71
N LEU A 399 21.03 9.20 5.32
CA LEU A 399 21.46 9.30 6.71
C LEU A 399 22.96 9.59 6.82
N GLY A 400 23.38 10.05 7.99
CA GLY A 400 24.78 10.35 8.28
C GLY A 400 24.96 11.64 9.09
N LYS A 401 26.15 11.85 9.61
CA LYS A 401 26.50 13.00 10.46
C LYS A 401 26.42 14.35 9.74
N PRO A 402 26.38 15.47 10.47
CA PRO A 402 26.63 16.78 9.86
C PRO A 402 27.91 16.78 9.01
N ASN A 403 27.90 17.53 7.90
CA ASN A 403 29.06 17.75 7.03
C ASN A 403 29.69 16.53 6.31
N VAL A 404 29.09 15.34 6.36
CA VAL A 404 29.54 14.15 5.59
C VAL A 404 29.22 14.22 4.10
N GLY A 405 28.48 15.25 3.65
CA GLY A 405 28.12 15.47 2.24
C GLY A 405 26.74 14.98 1.80
N LYS A 406 25.78 14.80 2.73
CA LYS A 406 24.38 14.46 2.42
C LYS A 406 23.73 15.41 1.40
N SER A 407 23.87 16.72 1.59
CA SER A 407 23.28 17.72 0.70
C SER A 407 23.93 17.71 -0.69
N SER A 408 25.24 17.44 -0.75
CA SER A 408 25.96 17.26 -2.02
C SER A 408 25.46 16.02 -2.76
N LEU A 409 25.26 14.90 -2.06
CA LEU A 409 24.72 13.68 -2.67
C LEU A 409 23.27 13.88 -3.12
N LEU A 410 22.41 14.48 -2.29
CA LEU A 410 21.03 14.82 -2.66
C LEU A 410 20.99 15.62 -3.96
N ASN A 411 21.81 16.68 -4.08
CA ASN A 411 21.88 17.49 -5.29
C ASN A 411 22.41 16.70 -6.49
N ALA A 412 23.38 15.81 -6.28
CA ALA A 412 23.91 14.95 -7.33
C ALA A 412 22.85 13.97 -7.87
N LEU A 413 22.00 13.42 -6.98
CA LEU A 413 20.90 12.52 -7.32
C LEU A 413 19.72 13.25 -7.98
N VAL A 414 19.40 14.47 -7.55
CA VAL A 414 18.34 15.29 -8.17
C VAL A 414 18.77 15.82 -9.54
N GLY A 415 20.07 16.05 -9.75
CA GLY A 415 20.63 16.63 -10.98
C GLY A 415 20.88 15.64 -12.13
N SER A 416 20.80 14.32 -11.90
CA SER A 416 20.85 13.31 -12.96
C SER A 416 19.47 13.14 -13.59
N ASP A 417 19.31 13.63 -14.82
CA ASP A 417 18.14 13.49 -15.71
C ASP A 417 16.77 13.70 -15.06
N ARG A 418 16.42 15.00 -14.90
CA ARG A 418 15.09 15.55 -14.59
C ARG A 418 14.26 14.70 -13.62
N ALA A 419 14.42 14.97 -12.32
CA ALA A 419 13.34 14.78 -11.36
C ALA A 419 12.07 15.44 -11.90
N LEU A 420 11.09 14.63 -12.32
CA LEU A 420 9.74 15.08 -12.60
C LEU A 420 9.15 15.50 -11.24
N VAL A 421 9.30 16.77 -10.89
CA VAL A 421 8.53 17.37 -9.81
C VAL A 421 7.09 17.36 -10.30
N ASP A 422 6.35 16.29 -10.01
CA ASP A 422 4.92 16.28 -10.22
C ASP A 422 4.29 17.27 -9.23
N SER A 423 4.05 18.46 -9.74
CA SER A 423 3.43 19.59 -9.05
C SER A 423 1.90 19.45 -8.97
N THR A 424 1.31 18.32 -9.37
CA THR A 424 -0.11 18.04 -9.12
C THR A 424 -0.34 17.60 -7.66
N ALA A 425 -0.24 18.61 -6.78
CA ALA A 425 -0.47 18.52 -5.36
C ALA A 425 -1.96 18.32 -5.07
N GLY A 426 -2.34 17.05 -4.97
CA GLY A 426 -3.58 16.61 -4.34
C GLY A 426 -3.30 15.34 -3.56
N THR A 427 -2.67 15.44 -2.39
CA THR A 427 -2.71 14.42 -1.33
C THR A 427 -2.02 14.96 -0.10
N THR A 428 -2.40 14.45 1.06
CA THR A 428 -1.65 14.46 2.33
C THR A 428 -0.22 13.93 2.14
N ARG A 429 0.62 14.70 1.45
CA ARG A 429 2.04 14.50 1.24
C ARG A 429 2.76 15.35 2.27
N ASP A 430 3.71 14.81 3.00
CA ASP A 430 4.61 15.65 3.76
C ASP A 430 5.39 16.51 2.75
N PRO A 431 5.39 17.85 2.85
CA PRO A 431 5.95 18.78 1.85
C PRO A 431 7.49 18.77 1.81
N ILE A 432 8.12 17.64 2.15
CA ILE A 432 9.53 17.50 2.51
C ILE A 432 10.24 16.38 1.71
N ASP A 433 9.50 15.47 1.06
CA ASP A 433 10.08 14.36 0.29
C ASP A 433 10.27 14.72 -1.18
N GLU A 434 11.27 14.13 -1.84
CA GLU A 434 11.60 14.38 -3.24
C GLU A 434 11.57 13.07 -4.03
N ILE A 435 11.09 13.10 -5.28
CA ILE A 435 11.11 11.94 -6.17
C ILE A 435 12.31 12.09 -7.10
N VAL A 436 13.15 11.06 -7.19
CA VAL A 436 14.34 11.04 -8.05
C VAL A 436 14.35 9.81 -8.94
N ASN A 437 14.91 9.94 -10.13
CA ASN A 437 15.11 8.82 -11.05
C ASN A 437 16.54 8.28 -10.89
N LEU A 438 16.67 7.03 -10.47
CA LEU A 438 17.94 6.30 -10.37
C LEU A 438 17.98 5.24 -11.48
N ASP A 439 18.81 5.46 -12.51
CA ASP A 439 19.02 4.54 -13.64
C ASP A 439 17.72 4.03 -14.31
N GLY A 440 16.70 4.91 -14.43
CA GLY A 440 15.42 4.60 -15.06
C GLY A 440 14.31 4.18 -14.08
N ARG A 441 14.60 4.11 -12.77
CA ARG A 441 13.65 3.77 -11.72
C ARG A 441 13.35 4.96 -10.81
N GLU A 442 12.08 5.28 -10.64
CA GLU A 442 11.65 6.31 -9.69
C GLU A 442 11.72 5.80 -8.26
N VAL A 443 12.34 6.60 -7.38
CA VAL A 443 12.43 6.33 -5.95
C VAL A 443 12.11 7.59 -5.15
N ARG A 444 11.59 7.44 -3.94
CA ARG A 444 11.28 8.54 -3.03
C ARG A 444 12.41 8.77 -2.04
N LEU A 445 12.97 9.97 -1.99
CA LEU A 445 13.87 10.40 -0.94
C LEU A 445 13.07 11.00 0.22
N ILE A 446 13.21 10.40 1.41
CA ILE A 446 12.51 10.79 2.62
C ILE A 446 13.29 11.88 3.39
N ASP A 447 12.55 12.86 3.93
CA ASP A 447 13.07 13.92 4.83
C ASP A 447 14.17 14.83 4.22
N THR A 448 14.00 15.24 2.96
CA THR A 448 15.03 16.03 2.24
C THR A 448 15.14 17.49 2.72
N ALA A 449 14.07 18.08 3.26
CA ALA A 449 14.12 19.45 3.80
C ALA A 449 15.01 19.56 5.04
N GLY A 450 15.15 18.47 5.82
CA GLY A 450 16.11 18.39 6.93
C GLY A 450 17.56 18.47 6.46
N ILE A 451 17.85 17.95 5.27
CA ILE A 451 19.17 17.99 4.62
C ILE A 451 19.46 19.38 4.05
N ARG A 452 18.44 20.07 3.48
CA ARG A 452 18.58 21.43 2.93
C ARG A 452 18.70 22.52 4.00
N ARG A 453 18.01 22.40 5.14
CA ARG A 453 18.10 23.40 6.23
C ARG A 453 19.45 23.41 6.97
N ARG A 454 20.14 22.27 7.03
CA ARG A 454 21.45 22.13 7.72
C ARG A 454 22.64 22.71 6.94
N SER A 455 22.47 23.23 5.73
CA SER A 455 23.54 23.95 5.03
C SER A 455 23.80 25.36 5.58
N HIS A 456 22.97 25.86 6.51
CA HIS A 456 23.01 27.26 6.96
C HIS A 456 22.98 27.51 8.48
N GLN A 457 22.96 26.49 9.36
CA GLN A 457 22.93 26.71 10.81
C GLN A 457 23.84 25.72 11.57
N ASP A 458 24.74 26.30 12.38
CA ASP A 458 25.58 25.57 13.34
C ASP A 458 24.79 25.12 14.57
N GLU A 459 25.18 23.93 15.04
CA GLU A 459 25.12 23.37 16.39
C GLU A 459 23.91 23.70 17.28
N GLY A 460 23.04 22.71 17.43
CA GLY A 460 22.02 22.69 18.48
C GLY A 460 21.12 21.47 18.40
N ALA A 461 21.32 20.54 19.35
CA ALA A 461 20.47 19.42 19.74
C ALA A 461 20.59 18.08 18.97
N ASP A 462 21.55 17.26 19.42
CA ASP A 462 21.69 15.84 19.05
C ASP A 462 20.41 15.02 19.25
N TYR A 463 19.61 15.34 20.27
CA TYR A 463 18.36 14.63 20.59
C TYR A 463 17.33 14.70 19.46
N PHE A 464 17.16 15.86 18.82
CA PHE A 464 16.26 16.00 17.68
C PHE A 464 16.78 15.33 16.40
N SER A 465 18.07 14.98 16.35
CA SER A 465 18.66 14.27 15.20
C SER A 465 18.35 12.77 15.22
N ILE A 466 18.22 12.16 16.40
CA ILE A 466 17.89 10.73 16.57
C ILE A 466 16.41 10.49 16.20
N LEU A 467 15.50 11.23 16.84
CA LEU A 467 14.04 11.14 16.55
C LEU A 467 13.70 11.41 15.08
N ARG A 468 14.47 12.28 14.42
CA ARG A 468 14.31 12.54 12.98
C ARG A 468 14.80 11.36 12.14
N THR A 469 15.91 10.75 12.52
CA THR A 469 16.45 9.55 11.86
C THR A 469 15.47 8.39 11.99
N GLU A 470 14.90 8.17 13.17
CA GLU A 470 13.86 7.14 13.39
C GLU A 470 12.63 7.40 12.51
N LYS A 471 12.08 8.61 12.52
CA LYS A 471 10.95 8.97 11.66
C LYS A 471 11.23 8.81 10.16
N ALA A 472 12.46 9.08 9.73
CA ALA A 472 12.87 8.85 8.34
C ALA A 472 12.94 7.35 8.04
N LEU A 473 13.44 6.54 8.97
CA LEU A 473 13.54 5.08 8.84
C LEU A 473 12.19 4.37 8.88
N ASP A 474 11.23 4.83 9.68
CA ASP A 474 9.86 4.30 9.73
C ASP A 474 9.22 4.28 8.34
N ARG A 475 9.54 5.28 7.53
CA ARG A 475 8.99 5.52 6.20
C ARG A 475 9.87 5.04 5.06
N ALA A 476 11.11 4.63 5.34
CA ALA A 476 12.06 4.18 4.34
C ALA A 476 12.09 2.65 4.26
N ASP A 477 12.39 2.14 3.08
CA ASP A 477 12.73 0.73 2.83
C ASP A 477 14.24 0.50 2.96
N LEU A 478 15.03 1.53 2.63
CA LEU A 478 16.49 1.51 2.67
C LEU A 478 17.07 2.75 3.36
N GLY A 479 18.01 2.52 4.28
CA GLY A 479 18.88 3.55 4.84
C GLY A 479 20.16 3.68 4.02
N LEU A 480 20.32 4.82 3.37
CA LEU A 480 21.54 5.18 2.65
C LEU A 480 22.46 5.96 3.58
N LEU A 481 23.41 5.27 4.22
CA LEU A 481 24.27 5.84 5.26
C LEU A 481 25.54 6.44 4.66
N LEU A 482 25.74 7.74 4.82
CA LEU A 482 26.93 8.45 4.37
C LEU A 482 27.94 8.62 5.52
N ILE A 483 29.16 8.16 5.28
CA ILE A 483 30.32 8.31 6.17
C ILE A 483 31.39 9.09 5.41
N ASP A 484 32.04 10.02 6.08
CA ASP A 484 33.16 10.78 5.52
C ASP A 484 34.45 9.95 5.57
N ALA A 485 34.93 9.49 4.40
CA ALA A 485 36.09 8.60 4.30
C ALA A 485 37.41 9.28 4.67
N SER A 486 37.49 10.62 4.61
CA SER A 486 38.70 11.35 4.99
C SER A 486 38.90 11.44 6.50
N ASN A 487 37.87 11.12 7.29
CA ASN A 487 37.87 11.18 8.74
C ASN A 487 37.73 9.78 9.37
N VAL A 488 38.10 9.66 10.64
CA VAL A 488 37.97 8.42 11.42
C VAL A 488 36.49 8.08 11.63
N ILE A 489 36.14 6.80 11.49
CA ILE A 489 34.79 6.32 11.78
C ILE A 489 34.52 6.50 13.28
N THR A 490 33.43 7.17 13.63
CA THR A 490 33.14 7.51 15.03
C THR A 490 31.98 6.69 15.61
N GLU A 491 31.75 6.81 16.93
CA GLU A 491 30.62 6.16 17.60
C GLU A 491 29.25 6.53 17.03
N GLN A 492 29.05 7.77 16.59
CA GLN A 492 27.75 8.18 16.05
C GLN A 492 27.48 7.55 14.67
N ASP A 493 28.51 7.21 13.90
CA ASP A 493 28.33 6.43 12.67
C ASP A 493 27.89 5.00 13.02
N LEU A 494 28.52 4.39 14.03
CA LEU A 494 28.15 3.06 14.53
C LEU A 494 26.72 3.04 15.09
N ARG A 495 26.30 4.06 15.83
CA ARG A 495 24.92 4.18 16.34
C ARG A 495 23.91 4.25 15.19
N LEU A 496 24.21 5.01 14.13
CA LEU A 496 23.33 5.05 12.95
C LEU A 496 23.23 3.68 12.28
N ILE A 497 24.33 2.94 12.16
CA ILE A 497 24.30 1.57 11.61
C ILE A 497 23.36 0.69 12.44
N SER A 498 23.55 0.66 13.76
CA SER A 498 22.71 -0.14 14.66
C SER A 498 21.24 0.27 14.55
N MET A 499 20.93 1.57 14.52
CA MET A 499 19.55 2.06 14.37
C MET A 499 18.89 1.56 13.07
N ILE A 500 19.61 1.60 11.94
CA ILE A 500 19.07 1.16 10.64
C ILE A 500 18.87 -0.36 10.64
N GLU A 501 19.82 -1.12 11.17
CA GLU A 501 19.75 -2.58 11.28
C GLU A 501 18.60 -3.04 12.19
N GLU A 502 18.46 -2.42 13.37
CA GLU A 502 17.38 -2.68 14.33
C GLU A 502 16.00 -2.38 13.71
N SER A 503 15.91 -1.30 12.94
CA SER A 503 14.71 -0.94 12.15
C SER A 503 14.39 -1.97 11.05
N GLY A 504 15.28 -2.92 10.78
CA GLY A 504 15.09 -3.99 9.81
C GLY A 504 15.09 -3.51 8.37
N LYS A 505 15.71 -2.37 8.07
CA LYS A 505 15.76 -1.77 6.73
C LYS A 505 16.98 -2.26 5.95
N ALA A 506 16.91 -2.19 4.62
CA ALA A 506 18.09 -2.40 3.81
C ALA A 506 19.15 -1.32 4.10
N ILE A 507 20.43 -1.66 3.94
CA ILE A 507 21.56 -0.76 4.23
C ILE A 507 22.50 -0.73 3.03
N VAL A 508 22.81 0.49 2.58
CA VAL A 508 23.95 0.76 1.71
C VAL A 508 24.82 1.80 2.40
N ILE A 509 26.10 1.47 2.59
CA ILE A 509 27.09 2.34 3.24
C ILE A 509 27.89 3.06 2.16
N VAL A 510 27.86 4.39 2.21
CA VAL A 510 28.51 5.27 1.26
C VAL A 510 29.70 5.95 1.92
N MET A 511 30.90 5.57 1.52
CA MET A 511 32.16 6.20 1.91
C MET A 511 32.40 7.42 0.99
N ASN A 512 31.93 8.59 1.43
CA ASN A 512 31.95 9.83 0.68
C ASN A 512 33.28 10.60 0.87
N LYS A 513 33.52 11.62 0.03
CA LYS A 513 34.75 12.43 -0.02
C LYS A 513 36.01 11.63 -0.33
N TRP A 514 35.86 10.61 -1.16
CA TRP A 514 36.99 9.77 -1.56
C TRP A 514 38.12 10.53 -2.30
N ASP A 515 37.81 11.72 -2.84
CA ASP A 515 38.78 12.64 -3.42
C ASP A 515 39.82 13.19 -2.42
N LEU A 516 39.54 13.07 -1.11
CA LEU A 516 40.42 13.52 -0.02
C LEU A 516 41.20 12.36 0.64
N VAL A 517 41.02 11.13 0.17
CA VAL A 517 41.64 9.94 0.77
C VAL A 517 42.97 9.65 0.07
N ASP A 518 44.08 9.80 0.79
CA ASP A 518 45.41 9.40 0.34
C ASP A 518 45.70 7.91 0.64
N GLU A 519 46.89 7.43 0.25
CA GLU A 519 47.27 6.02 0.41
C GLU A 519 47.38 5.60 1.88
N GLU A 520 47.87 6.49 2.75
CA GLU A 520 47.97 6.23 4.19
C GLU A 520 46.58 6.14 4.83
N ARG A 521 45.71 7.13 4.57
CA ARG A 521 44.33 7.14 5.07
C ARG A 521 43.54 5.94 4.57
N ARG A 522 43.76 5.51 3.32
CA ARG A 522 43.11 4.32 2.77
C ARG A 522 43.43 3.07 3.60
N LEU A 523 44.70 2.85 3.92
CA LEU A 523 45.12 1.69 4.74
C LEU A 523 44.55 1.74 6.16
N GLN A 524 44.46 2.94 6.75
CA GLN A 524 43.83 3.13 8.05
C GLN A 524 42.32 2.84 7.99
N LEU A 525 41.64 3.37 6.97
CA LEU A 525 40.20 3.22 6.79
C LEU A 525 39.80 1.76 6.52
N GLU A 526 40.61 1.00 5.79
CA GLU A 526 40.38 -0.44 5.58
C GLU A 526 40.36 -1.19 6.94
N ARG A 527 41.35 -0.92 7.82
CA ARG A 527 41.41 -1.51 9.17
C ARG A 527 40.29 -1.04 10.10
N GLU A 528 39.93 0.25 10.03
CA GLU A 528 38.80 0.80 10.79
C GLU A 528 37.48 0.16 10.37
N SER A 529 37.26 0.03 9.05
CA SER A 529 36.02 -0.51 8.49
C SER A 529 35.81 -1.99 8.84
N GLU A 530 36.87 -2.80 8.84
CA GLU A 530 36.79 -4.21 9.27
C GLU A 530 36.25 -4.36 10.70
N ARG A 531 36.62 -3.43 11.59
CA ARG A 531 36.15 -3.44 12.99
C ARG A 531 34.79 -2.77 13.15
N ALA A 532 34.58 -1.64 12.47
CA ALA A 532 33.37 -0.83 12.60
C ALA A 532 32.13 -1.52 12.05
N PHE A 533 32.28 -2.30 10.97
CA PHE A 533 31.15 -2.88 10.23
C PHE A 533 30.99 -4.38 10.45
N GLU A 534 31.60 -4.95 11.50
CA GLU A 534 31.52 -6.39 11.81
C GLU A 534 30.07 -6.90 11.92
N GLN A 535 29.17 -6.06 12.47
CA GLN A 535 27.74 -6.36 12.61
C GLN A 535 26.96 -6.33 11.28
N VAL A 536 27.44 -5.57 10.28
CA VAL A 536 26.78 -5.36 8.99
C VAL A 536 27.68 -5.71 7.80
N LEU A 537 28.48 -6.78 7.91
CA LEU A 537 29.33 -7.27 6.80
C LEU A 537 28.55 -7.57 5.51
N TRP A 538 27.25 -7.79 5.64
CA TRP A 538 26.31 -7.99 4.54
C TRP A 538 25.92 -6.69 3.82
N ALA A 539 26.12 -5.53 4.43
CA ALA A 539 25.79 -4.23 3.82
C ALA A 539 26.80 -3.90 2.72
N GLU A 540 26.30 -3.42 1.59
CA GLU A 540 27.16 -3.06 0.47
C GLU A 540 27.87 -1.73 0.74
N ARG A 541 29.18 -1.68 0.50
CA ARG A 541 30.03 -0.49 0.70
C ARG A 541 30.43 0.10 -0.63
N ILE A 542 30.16 1.40 -0.80
CA ILE A 542 30.48 2.13 -2.04
C ILE A 542 31.34 3.33 -1.70
N ASN A 543 32.47 3.44 -2.40
CA ASN A 543 33.33 4.60 -2.32
C ASN A 543 32.96 5.59 -3.42
N LEU A 544 32.63 6.84 -3.05
CA LEU A 544 32.28 7.88 -4.00
C LEU A 544 32.78 9.26 -3.57
N SER A 545 32.74 10.21 -4.50
CA SER A 545 32.84 11.63 -4.16
C SER A 545 31.64 12.37 -4.72
N ALA A 546 30.73 12.77 -3.84
CA ALA A 546 29.53 13.53 -4.23
C ALA A 546 29.88 14.90 -4.83
N LYS A 547 31.07 15.44 -4.53
CA LYS A 547 31.53 16.74 -5.04
C LYS A 547 32.05 16.63 -6.48
N THR A 548 32.83 15.61 -6.80
CA THR A 548 33.41 15.42 -8.14
C THR A 548 32.53 14.57 -9.05
N GLY A 549 31.57 13.83 -8.48
CA GLY A 549 30.74 12.84 -9.18
C GLY A 549 31.44 11.49 -9.40
N TRP A 550 32.65 11.31 -8.86
CA TRP A 550 33.41 10.06 -9.01
C TRP A 550 32.64 8.87 -8.40
N HIS A 551 32.50 7.79 -9.18
CA HIS A 551 31.80 6.54 -8.85
C HIS A 551 30.31 6.67 -8.47
N LYS A 552 29.63 7.75 -8.87
CA LYS A 552 28.19 7.91 -8.62
C LYS A 552 27.34 6.83 -9.30
N ASP A 553 27.81 6.33 -10.43
CA ASP A 553 27.20 5.27 -11.26
C ASP A 553 27.08 3.93 -10.53
N ARG A 554 27.87 3.71 -9.48
CA ARG A 554 27.82 2.48 -8.68
C ARG A 554 26.70 2.48 -7.63
N LEU A 555 26.13 3.66 -7.34
CA LEU A 555 25.17 3.85 -6.25
C LEU A 555 23.83 3.19 -6.56
N ALA A 556 23.27 3.43 -7.75
CA ALA A 556 21.97 2.89 -8.14
C ALA A 556 21.96 1.35 -8.19
N PRO A 557 22.94 0.66 -8.81
CA PRO A 557 22.99 -0.80 -8.79
C PRO A 557 23.07 -1.42 -7.39
N ALA A 558 23.75 -0.76 -6.45
CA ALA A 558 23.87 -1.24 -5.08
C ALA A 558 22.57 -1.05 -4.28
N ILE A 559 21.89 0.10 -4.45
CA ILE A 559 20.56 0.34 -3.90
C ILE A 559 19.58 -0.71 -4.41
N GLU A 560 19.60 -0.99 -5.71
CA GLU A 560 18.73 -1.99 -6.33
C GLU A 560 19.00 -3.40 -5.78
N ARG A 561 20.27 -3.83 -5.70
CA ARG A 561 20.64 -5.12 -5.11
C ARG A 561 20.16 -5.24 -3.66
N ALA A 562 20.33 -4.19 -2.87
CA ALA A 562 19.92 -4.15 -1.46
C ALA A 562 18.39 -4.26 -1.31
N LEU A 563 17.63 -3.50 -2.11
CA LEU A 563 16.16 -3.54 -2.10
C LEU A 563 15.61 -4.88 -2.60
N ASN A 564 16.16 -5.41 -3.69
CA ASN A 564 15.75 -6.71 -4.22
C ASN A 564 16.03 -7.84 -3.21
N SER A 565 17.19 -7.79 -2.56
CA SER A 565 17.54 -8.69 -1.45
C SER A 565 16.59 -8.55 -0.26
N TRP A 566 16.21 -7.32 0.07
CA TRP A 566 15.27 -6.99 1.16
C TRP A 566 13.81 -7.26 0.83
N LYS A 567 13.49 -7.64 -0.42
CA LYS A 567 12.17 -8.12 -0.84
C LYS A 567 12.20 -9.60 -1.22
N LEU A 568 13.35 -10.26 -1.10
CA LEU A 568 13.56 -11.61 -1.63
C LEU A 568 12.74 -12.65 -0.87
N ARG A 569 11.88 -13.37 -1.60
CA ARG A 569 11.15 -14.53 -1.10
C ARG A 569 11.82 -15.84 -1.53
N VAL A 570 12.22 -16.65 -0.55
CA VAL A 570 12.73 -18.01 -0.77
C VAL A 570 11.57 -19.01 -0.67
N PRO A 571 11.32 -19.84 -1.70
CA PRO A 571 10.30 -20.88 -1.64
C PRO A 571 10.55 -21.89 -0.51
N THR A 572 9.50 -22.22 0.26
CA THR A 572 9.59 -23.07 1.46
C THR A 572 10.21 -24.45 1.17
N GLY A 573 9.93 -25.05 0.01
CA GLY A 573 10.52 -26.33 -0.38
C GLY A 573 12.04 -26.26 -0.54
N ARG A 574 12.54 -25.24 -1.26
CA ARG A 574 13.98 -25.00 -1.45
C ARG A 574 14.67 -24.68 -0.12
N LEU A 575 14.03 -23.86 0.71
CA LEU A 575 14.52 -23.51 2.05
C LEU A 575 14.67 -24.75 2.94
N ASN A 576 13.67 -25.64 2.99
CA ASN A 576 13.73 -26.84 3.82
C ASN A 576 14.74 -27.88 3.31
N ALA A 577 14.86 -28.04 1.99
CA ALA A 577 15.89 -28.88 1.41
C ALA A 577 17.30 -28.39 1.78
N PHE A 578 17.53 -27.08 1.71
CA PHE A 578 18.78 -26.45 2.12
C PHE A 578 19.06 -26.58 3.62
N ILE A 579 18.09 -26.31 4.48
CA ILE A 579 18.27 -26.48 5.93
C ILE A 579 18.57 -27.95 6.27
N GLY A 580 17.90 -28.90 5.60
CA GLY A 580 18.19 -30.32 5.74
C GLY A 580 19.62 -30.69 5.38
N SER A 581 20.17 -30.15 4.29
CA SER A 581 21.55 -30.45 3.87
C SER A 581 22.58 -29.90 4.86
N ILE A 582 22.44 -28.64 5.29
CA ILE A 582 23.42 -28.05 6.23
C ILE A 582 23.38 -28.71 7.62
N VAL A 583 22.21 -29.21 8.05
CA VAL A 583 22.08 -29.96 9.31
C VAL A 583 22.68 -31.35 9.19
N ALA A 584 22.60 -31.98 8.01
CA ALA A 584 23.25 -33.26 7.75
C ALA A 584 24.78 -33.13 7.72
N GLU A 585 25.31 -32.05 7.13
CA GLU A 585 26.75 -31.74 7.07
C GLU A 585 27.30 -31.34 8.45
N ASN A 586 26.57 -30.52 9.19
CA ASN A 586 26.97 -30.02 10.50
C ASN A 586 25.82 -30.19 11.52
N PRO A 587 25.69 -31.38 12.14
CA PRO A 587 24.61 -31.67 13.08
C PRO A 587 24.60 -30.75 14.30
N LEU A 588 23.42 -30.48 14.85
CA LEU A 588 23.29 -29.67 16.07
C LEU A 588 24.01 -30.35 17.25
N PRO A 589 24.67 -29.58 18.13
CA PRO A 589 25.32 -30.14 19.31
C PRO A 589 24.31 -30.79 20.27
N VAL A 590 24.71 -31.86 20.94
CA VAL A 590 23.88 -32.57 21.92
C VAL A 590 23.97 -31.88 23.28
N ARG A 591 22.83 -31.58 23.91
CA ARG A 591 22.78 -30.97 25.25
C ARG A 591 21.78 -31.68 26.14
N GLY A 592 22.15 -31.99 27.39
CA GLY A 592 21.26 -32.67 28.35
C GLY A 592 20.80 -34.07 27.91
N GLY A 593 21.60 -34.77 27.09
CA GLY A 593 21.32 -36.14 26.64
C GLY A 593 20.35 -36.27 25.45
N LYS A 594 19.77 -35.17 24.94
CA LYS A 594 18.95 -35.17 23.71
C LYS A 594 19.46 -34.15 22.71
N GLN A 595 19.55 -34.55 21.45
CA GLN A 595 19.91 -33.66 20.35
C GLN A 595 18.65 -32.91 19.87
N ALA A 596 18.72 -31.58 19.80
CA ALA A 596 17.67 -30.78 19.19
C ALA A 596 17.60 -31.08 17.68
N LYS A 597 16.39 -31.18 17.14
CA LYS A 597 16.15 -31.38 15.71
C LYS A 597 15.41 -30.19 15.16
N ILE A 598 15.91 -29.64 14.05
CA ILE A 598 15.14 -28.69 13.23
C ILE A 598 14.16 -29.52 12.41
N GLN A 599 12.86 -29.29 12.61
CA GLN A 599 11.80 -30.02 11.91
C GLN A 599 11.57 -29.43 10.53
N TYR A 600 11.40 -28.11 10.47
CA TYR A 600 11.24 -27.35 9.24
C TYR A 600 11.53 -25.87 9.50
N CYS A 601 11.73 -25.13 8.41
CA CYS A 601 11.97 -23.70 8.38
C CYS A 601 10.98 -23.03 7.42
N VAL A 602 10.49 -21.85 7.78
CA VAL A 602 9.68 -21.01 6.90
C VAL A 602 10.26 -19.61 6.88
N GLN A 603 10.09 -18.90 5.75
CA GLN A 603 10.25 -17.46 5.73
C GLN A 603 8.90 -16.83 6.12
N ALA A 604 8.85 -16.10 7.23
CA ALA A 604 7.66 -15.42 7.74
C ALA A 604 7.37 -14.14 6.96
N ALA A 605 8.40 -13.30 6.83
CA ALA A 605 8.31 -11.99 6.20
C ALA A 605 9.44 -11.80 5.17
N ILE A 606 9.23 -10.89 4.22
CA ILE A 606 10.22 -10.56 3.20
C ILE A 606 10.96 -9.27 3.48
N SER A 607 10.41 -8.32 4.24
CA SER A 607 10.93 -6.95 4.38
C SER A 607 10.99 -6.51 5.85
N PRO A 608 12.00 -6.97 6.61
CA PRO A 608 13.15 -7.76 6.16
C PRO A 608 12.87 -9.27 6.06
N PRO A 609 13.72 -10.02 5.32
CA PRO A 609 13.67 -11.48 5.26
C PRO A 609 13.77 -12.08 6.66
N THR A 610 12.66 -12.68 7.11
CA THR A 610 12.53 -13.23 8.47
C THR A 610 12.30 -14.72 8.38
N PHE A 611 13.20 -15.53 8.94
CA PHE A 611 13.14 -16.98 8.94
C PHE A 611 12.78 -17.50 10.33
N ILE A 612 11.82 -18.42 10.40
CA ILE A 612 11.41 -19.11 11.63
C ILE A 612 11.81 -20.58 11.52
N LEU A 613 12.68 -21.01 12.43
CA LEU A 613 13.11 -22.39 12.59
C LEU A 613 12.23 -23.08 13.65
N PHE A 614 11.51 -24.12 13.26
CA PHE A 614 10.76 -24.97 14.18
C PHE A 614 11.65 -26.10 14.66
N ALA A 615 11.92 -26.15 15.96
CA ALA A 615 12.85 -27.10 16.54
C ALA A 615 12.25 -27.83 17.75
N THR A 616 12.74 -29.05 18.02
CA THR A 616 12.35 -29.84 19.20
C THR A 616 13.04 -29.40 20.48
N GLY A 617 13.96 -28.44 20.39
CA GLY A 617 14.76 -27.94 21.50
C GLY A 617 15.44 -26.63 21.16
N PHE A 618 16.02 -25.98 22.16
CA PHE A 618 16.71 -24.71 21.99
C PHE A 618 17.94 -24.86 21.08
N ILE A 619 18.14 -23.88 20.19
CA ILE A 619 19.32 -23.78 19.32
C ILE A 619 20.16 -22.60 19.79
N GLU A 620 21.46 -22.85 20.01
CA GLU A 620 22.40 -21.84 20.53
C GLU A 620 22.74 -20.75 19.51
N ALA A 621 23.13 -19.57 20.00
CA ALA A 621 23.44 -18.41 19.17
C ALA A 621 24.56 -18.65 18.16
N SER A 622 25.53 -19.53 18.47
CA SER A 622 26.60 -19.93 17.56
C SER A 622 26.06 -20.66 16.33
N TYR A 623 25.15 -21.63 16.54
CA TYR A 623 24.53 -22.37 15.46
C TYR A 623 23.53 -21.51 14.67
N ARG A 624 22.85 -20.56 15.31
CA ARG A 624 22.04 -19.54 14.61
C ARG A 624 22.87 -18.71 13.65
N ARG A 625 24.03 -18.21 14.09
CA ARG A 625 24.99 -17.48 13.25
C ARG A 625 25.52 -18.34 12.11
N PHE A 626 25.74 -19.64 12.35
CA PHE A 626 26.08 -20.59 11.30
C PHE A 626 24.99 -20.68 10.23
N ILE A 627 23.71 -20.86 10.63
CA ILE A 627 22.59 -20.91 9.69
C ILE A 627 22.47 -19.59 8.92
N GLU A 628 22.57 -18.44 9.61
CA GLU A 628 22.51 -17.13 8.96
C GLU A 628 23.58 -16.98 7.87
N ARG A 629 24.83 -17.30 8.21
CA ARG A 629 25.94 -17.26 7.26
C ARG A 629 25.66 -18.16 6.05
N ARG A 630 25.18 -19.40 6.28
CA ARG A 630 24.86 -20.34 5.21
C ARG A 630 23.70 -19.85 4.34
N LEU A 631 22.66 -19.26 4.93
CA LEU A 631 21.56 -18.64 4.17
C LEU A 631 22.07 -17.52 3.27
N ARG A 632 23.01 -16.70 3.75
CA ARG A 632 23.64 -15.65 2.94
C ARG A 632 24.49 -16.20 1.80
N GLU A 633 25.26 -17.25 2.06
CA GLU A 633 26.09 -17.91 1.04
C GLU A 633 25.25 -18.54 -0.09
N GLU A 634 24.09 -19.15 0.22
CA GLU A 634 23.25 -19.83 -0.77
C GLU A 634 22.28 -18.89 -1.51
N PHE A 635 21.60 -17.99 -0.78
CA PHE A 635 20.50 -17.19 -1.32
C PHE A 635 20.85 -15.70 -1.52
N GLY A 636 22.03 -15.26 -1.08
CA GLY A 636 22.45 -13.86 -1.19
C GLY A 636 22.03 -13.04 0.03
N PHE A 637 21.18 -12.03 -0.15
CA PHE A 637 20.86 -11.00 0.85
C PHE A 637 21.92 -9.91 1.05
N GLN A 638 22.62 -9.54 -0.03
CA GLN A 638 23.50 -8.36 -0.01
C GLN A 638 22.68 -7.09 0.25
N GLY A 639 23.12 -6.25 1.18
CA GLY A 639 22.42 -5.03 1.56
C GLY A 639 21.15 -5.24 2.39
N SER A 640 20.77 -6.48 2.73
CA SER A 640 19.59 -6.75 3.56
C SER A 640 19.96 -7.42 4.90
N PRO A 641 19.37 -6.96 6.02
CA PRO A 641 19.40 -7.73 7.25
C PRO A 641 18.57 -9.01 7.07
N ILE A 642 18.89 -10.04 7.84
CA ILE A 642 18.10 -11.26 7.94
C ILE A 642 17.74 -11.46 9.40
N ARG A 643 16.46 -11.75 9.69
CA ARG A 643 16.01 -12.10 11.04
C ARG A 643 15.85 -13.61 11.14
N ILE A 644 16.44 -14.24 12.16
CA ILE A 644 16.24 -15.67 12.43
C ILE A 644 15.65 -15.84 13.82
N SER A 645 14.44 -16.37 13.87
CA SER A 645 13.77 -16.75 15.12
C SER A 645 13.62 -18.27 15.22
N ILE A 646 13.55 -18.78 16.46
CA ILE A 646 13.39 -20.20 16.73
C ILE A 646 12.15 -20.39 17.58
N ARG A 647 11.27 -21.28 17.11
CA ARG A 647 10.13 -21.77 17.88
C ARG A 647 10.44 -23.18 18.37
N VAL A 648 10.56 -23.33 19.68
CA VAL A 648 10.70 -24.63 20.32
C VAL A 648 9.30 -25.19 20.53
N ARG A 649 9.01 -26.34 19.94
CA ARG A 649 7.74 -27.03 20.17
C ARG A 649 7.86 -27.80 21.47
N GLU A 650 7.06 -27.44 22.48
CA GLU A 650 6.92 -28.28 23.67
C GLU A 650 6.36 -29.64 23.22
N SER A 651 7.04 -30.73 23.59
CA SER A 651 6.49 -32.06 23.37
C SER A 651 5.21 -32.16 24.19
N GLU A 652 4.08 -32.43 23.54
CA GLU A 652 2.89 -32.97 24.22
C GLU A 652 3.38 -34.10 25.13
N ARG A 653 3.32 -33.86 26.46
CA ARG A 653 3.49 -34.93 27.42
C ARG A 653 2.33 -35.88 27.17
N GLY A 654 2.66 -37.05 26.61
CA GLY A 654 1.69 -38.09 26.34
C GLY A 654 0.83 -38.36 27.57
N GLN A 655 -0.49 -38.40 27.34
CA GLN A 655 -1.41 -39.21 28.11
C GLN A 655 -1.56 -40.56 27.41
#